data_AF-A0A4S4MPS4-F1
#
_entry.id   AF-A0A4S4MPS4-F1
#
_cell.length_a   1.000
_cell.length_b   1.000
_cell.length_c   1.000
_cell.angle_alpha   90.00
_cell.angle_beta   90.00
_cell.angle_gamma   90.00
#
_symmetry.space_group_name_H-M   'P 1'
#
loop_
_entity.id
_entity.type
_entity.pdbx_description
1 polymer ?
#
loop_
_entity_poly.entity_id
_entity_poly.type
_entity_poly.pdbx_seq_one_letter_code
_entity_poly.pdbx_strand_id
1 'polypeptide(L)'
;MTHSFAVPDEAVVRKVISAPPFVSVEGVANFRDVGSYAAGKDNVVKPAHIYRSADPSSITERGKQQLRDLGIRTIFDLRAPNEVRNFQAFAPTIEGVEFVHVSVSRTETFDREHLEKELQMFKENEAEAFRMLYKGNFESGGPAYGTILRHIRDHPDEPCLIHCTAGKDRTGIFAALYLSLLGVSEEDIVKDYALTTYGLVAALPALTARFQAQKVFKDNWEGALKLVQSTPQMMVNILKMLQEDFGGFEEYLKTHAGLTYEDMELIREQNLDDAARLTILQHLTRRLASHRNTAELYARTEFAFSSNKNAGQIMDACVRDIEKWAQDLLHNAWVACQEVGGACPELDPLSDTSIIGLPPLPPKDQVAQLLNTVLFIHITSCKQYHAQTRAFLFLFATLDEEAISETLKHPDKAIEEAERKTKAAKEKQSAKKKTLRRVGIGLGAVAGGVIVGVTGGLAAPLIGAGVGTVLGWLGVGGTVAGVLATGLASSSVVCGALFGVYGSKKSIEVVDRYTKAVHDLAIRPVFAPKDTLAVRLCVSGWLDSPEDVTAPWTIFGGEDTFALQWEVDALIELSSALGALVKSEAMRFVGAEVLKRTVFAALFAALSPSIWVRIASLVSNPWAHSRSLATKAGKVLGILLAQRVLGNRPITLVGYSLGSLVIFEALQHLASLPPSETTHLIQDVYLFGAPVTTQEGPWAAARRVVSGRLVNGFGSKDYVLAILSRMSSASWKVAGLQQVDVQGIENVECSFVDGHLKWRGLVGRSLELCGAPGVIPSEVEVQAEEQKKVDQEMDLSPEEVETVIAQGQEKFIEP
;
A
#
# COMPACT_ATOMS: atom_id res chain seq x y z
N MET A 1 -57.95 28.40 -5.80
CA MET A 1 -57.55 27.23 -4.97
C MET A 1 -56.42 27.72 -4.08
N THR A 2 -56.53 27.55 -2.76
CA THR A 2 -55.47 27.99 -1.82
C THR A 2 -54.29 27.06 -1.98
N HIS A 3 -53.26 27.50 -2.70
CA HIS A 3 -52.00 26.76 -2.81
C HIS A 3 -51.32 26.77 -1.43
N SER A 4 -51.18 25.60 -0.81
CA SER A 4 -50.44 25.37 0.44
C SER A 4 -49.18 24.56 0.16
N PHE A 5 -48.21 24.56 1.09
CA PHE A 5 -47.06 23.67 0.99
C PHE A 5 -47.54 22.21 0.93
N ALA A 6 -46.91 21.41 0.08
CA ALA A 6 -47.10 19.97 0.09
C ALA A 6 -46.43 19.42 1.37
N VAL A 7 -47.25 18.93 2.30
CA VAL A 7 -46.77 18.36 3.58
C VAL A 7 -46.80 16.85 3.46
N PRO A 8 -45.66 16.15 3.70
CA PRO A 8 -45.64 14.70 3.77
C PRO A 8 -46.55 14.16 4.89
N ASP A 9 -46.91 12.89 4.81
CA ASP A 9 -47.71 12.22 5.84
C ASP A 9 -47.06 12.35 7.24
N GLU A 10 -47.85 12.72 8.25
CA GLU A 10 -47.35 13.03 9.59
C GLU A 10 -46.66 11.83 10.26
N ALA A 11 -47.14 10.61 10.03
CA ALA A 11 -46.52 9.40 10.58
C ALA A 11 -45.15 9.16 9.96
N VAL A 12 -45.00 9.41 8.65
CA VAL A 12 -43.72 9.34 7.94
C VAL A 12 -42.76 10.41 8.46
N VAL A 13 -43.23 11.66 8.63
CA VAL A 13 -42.41 12.75 9.16
C VAL A 13 -41.86 12.39 10.54
N ARG A 14 -42.73 11.99 11.48
CA ARG A 14 -42.32 11.59 12.84
C ARG A 14 -41.29 10.48 12.82
N LYS A 15 -41.50 9.45 11.98
CA LYS A 15 -40.56 8.33 11.84
C LYS A 15 -39.19 8.82 11.37
N VAL A 16 -39.14 9.63 10.31
CA VAL A 16 -37.88 10.13 9.73
C VAL A 16 -37.12 11.03 10.70
N ILE A 17 -37.79 12.00 11.33
CA ILE A 17 -37.12 12.96 12.24
C ILE A 17 -36.73 12.36 13.60
N SER A 18 -37.27 11.19 13.95
CA SER A 18 -36.94 10.48 15.20
C SER A 18 -35.68 9.62 15.11
N ALA A 19 -35.08 9.51 13.92
CA ALA A 19 -33.92 8.67 13.65
C ALA A 19 -32.72 9.50 13.15
N PRO A 20 -31.48 9.00 13.30
CA PRO A 20 -30.32 9.60 12.66
C PRO A 20 -30.52 9.81 11.15
N PRO A 21 -29.98 10.89 10.56
CA PRO A 21 -29.04 11.84 11.17
C PRO A 21 -29.70 12.96 11.99
N PHE A 22 -31.04 12.98 12.16
CA PHE A 22 -31.70 14.02 12.93
C PHE A 22 -31.35 13.96 14.41
N VAL A 23 -31.14 15.14 14.99
CA VAL A 23 -30.86 15.32 16.41
C VAL A 23 -31.85 16.35 16.96
N SER A 24 -32.43 16.07 18.13
CA SER A 24 -33.46 16.92 18.72
C SER A 24 -32.84 18.12 19.43
N VAL A 25 -33.04 19.32 18.87
CA VAL A 25 -32.73 20.61 19.49
C VAL A 25 -34.01 21.45 19.52
N GLU A 26 -34.55 21.69 20.71
CA GLU A 26 -35.86 22.32 20.88
C GLU A 26 -35.85 23.79 20.43
N GLY A 27 -36.72 24.10 19.47
CA GLY A 27 -36.83 25.43 18.86
C GLY A 27 -35.96 25.63 17.62
N VAL A 28 -35.25 24.60 17.16
CA VAL A 28 -34.46 24.64 15.92
C VAL A 28 -34.94 23.56 14.95
N ALA A 29 -35.51 23.98 13.83
CA ALA A 29 -35.97 23.05 12.80
C ALA A 29 -34.81 22.58 11.91
N ASN A 30 -35.05 21.47 11.19
CA ASN A 30 -34.12 20.91 10.21
C ASN A 30 -32.71 20.57 10.77
N PHE A 31 -32.59 20.40 12.09
CA PHE A 31 -31.33 20.14 12.78
C PHE A 31 -30.87 18.68 12.65
N ARG A 32 -29.67 18.46 12.11
CA ARG A 32 -29.09 17.11 11.94
C ARG A 32 -27.57 17.13 11.80
N ASP A 33 -26.96 15.97 12.05
CA ASP A 33 -25.55 15.69 11.79
C ASP A 33 -25.26 15.56 10.28
N VAL A 34 -24.08 15.98 9.85
CA VAL A 34 -23.53 15.84 8.48
C VAL A 34 -22.42 14.76 8.46
N GLY A 35 -22.34 13.94 9.50
CA GLY A 35 -21.47 12.76 9.59
C GLY A 35 -22.17 11.44 9.28
N SER A 36 -21.46 10.33 9.54
CA SER A 36 -21.93 8.94 9.37
C SER A 36 -22.24 8.49 7.93
N TYR A 37 -21.96 9.32 6.92
CA TYR A 37 -22.09 8.95 5.52
C TYR A 37 -20.90 8.09 5.07
N ALA A 38 -21.16 7.09 4.22
CA ALA A 38 -20.12 6.31 3.59
C ALA A 38 -19.31 7.18 2.61
N ALA A 39 -18.00 7.19 2.77
CA ALA A 39 -17.04 7.93 1.95
C ALA A 39 -16.13 6.91 1.25
N GLY A 40 -16.42 6.58 -0.01
CA GLY A 40 -15.76 5.46 -0.69
C GLY A 40 -16.18 4.09 -0.13
N LYS A 41 -15.35 3.06 -0.34
CA LYS A 41 -15.74 1.66 -0.11
C LYS A 41 -15.78 1.26 1.37
N ASP A 42 -14.94 1.86 2.23
CA ASP A 42 -14.90 1.51 3.66
C ASP A 42 -14.60 2.71 4.61
N ASN A 43 -14.76 3.97 4.18
CA ASN A 43 -14.64 5.13 5.08
C ASN A 43 -16.03 5.62 5.52
N VAL A 44 -16.08 6.30 6.67
CA VAL A 44 -17.28 6.96 7.17
C VAL A 44 -16.90 8.37 7.61
N VAL A 45 -17.73 9.37 7.28
CA VAL A 45 -17.53 10.75 7.73
C VAL A 45 -17.65 10.83 9.27
N LYS A 46 -16.69 11.48 9.94
CA LYS A 46 -16.67 11.67 11.41
C LYS A 46 -18.05 12.11 11.94
N PRO A 47 -18.72 11.33 12.80
CA PRO A 47 -20.02 11.68 13.36
C PRO A 47 -19.89 12.82 14.38
N ALA A 48 -21.00 13.52 14.62
CA ALA A 48 -21.13 14.56 15.65
C ALA A 48 -20.15 15.74 15.53
N HIS A 49 -19.57 15.95 14.35
CA HIS A 49 -18.57 17.00 14.10
C HIS A 49 -19.18 18.23 13.43
N ILE A 50 -20.00 18.02 12.39
CA ILE A 50 -20.61 19.10 11.62
C ILE A 50 -22.13 18.96 11.67
N TYR A 51 -22.81 19.99 12.16
CA TYR A 51 -24.27 20.03 12.18
C TYR A 51 -24.80 21.04 11.17
N ARG A 52 -26.01 20.77 10.66
CA ARG A 52 -26.77 21.71 9.81
C ARG A 52 -28.17 21.94 10.34
N SER A 53 -28.70 23.16 10.17
CA SER A 53 -30.06 23.50 10.63
C SER A 53 -30.69 24.70 9.92
N ALA A 54 -31.99 24.93 10.20
CA ALA A 54 -32.68 26.20 9.92
C ALA A 54 -32.30 27.28 10.93
N ASP A 55 -32.87 28.48 10.83
CA ASP A 55 -32.51 29.59 11.71
C ASP A 55 -32.74 29.25 13.20
N PRO A 56 -31.73 29.42 14.08
CA PRO A 56 -31.85 29.08 15.50
C PRO A 56 -32.46 30.21 16.34
N SER A 57 -33.08 31.23 15.74
CA SER A 57 -33.58 32.42 16.46
C SER A 57 -34.69 32.11 17.48
N SER A 58 -35.38 30.98 17.29
CA SER A 58 -36.48 30.52 18.17
C SER A 58 -36.03 29.44 19.16
N ILE A 59 -34.72 29.24 19.33
CA ILE A 59 -34.18 28.24 20.25
C ILE A 59 -34.64 28.50 21.69
N THR A 60 -35.11 27.45 22.35
CA THR A 60 -35.54 27.50 23.76
C THR A 60 -34.35 27.35 24.70
N GLU A 61 -34.50 27.65 25.99
CA GLU A 61 -33.45 27.40 26.99
C GLU A 61 -33.03 25.91 27.04
N ARG A 62 -33.99 25.00 26.84
CA ARG A 62 -33.69 23.57 26.70
C ARG A 62 -32.89 23.28 25.43
N GLY A 63 -33.28 23.87 24.31
CA GLY A 63 -32.51 23.78 23.05
C GLY A 63 -31.08 24.29 23.19
N LYS A 64 -30.87 25.39 23.93
CA LYS A 64 -29.52 25.92 24.21
C LYS A 64 -28.67 24.94 25.02
N GLN A 65 -29.26 24.27 26.01
CA GLN A 65 -28.56 23.21 26.74
C GLN A 65 -28.25 22.03 25.81
N GLN A 66 -29.20 21.58 24.98
CA GLN A 66 -28.99 20.50 24.03
C GLN A 66 -27.85 20.81 23.05
N LEU A 67 -27.74 22.04 22.53
CA LEU A 67 -26.61 22.43 21.68
C LEU A 67 -25.27 22.34 22.41
N ARG A 68 -25.21 22.73 23.68
CA ARG A 68 -24.00 22.61 24.50
C ARG A 68 -23.63 21.16 24.78
N ASP A 69 -24.62 20.31 25.03
CA ASP A 69 -24.41 18.87 25.27
C ASP A 69 -23.87 18.17 24.01
N LEU A 70 -24.14 18.71 22.82
CA LEU A 70 -23.55 18.28 21.54
C LEU A 70 -22.12 18.81 21.32
N GLY A 71 -21.58 19.59 22.27
CA GLY A 71 -20.23 20.16 22.20
C GLY A 71 -20.06 21.30 21.19
N ILE A 72 -21.16 21.84 20.64
CA ILE A 72 -21.09 22.87 19.60
C ILE A 72 -20.52 24.16 20.18
N ARG A 73 -19.39 24.62 19.64
CA ARG A 73 -18.71 25.85 20.06
C ARG A 73 -18.88 27.01 19.09
N THR A 74 -19.09 26.72 17.82
CA THR A 74 -19.17 27.74 16.77
C THR A 74 -20.42 27.56 15.94
N ILE A 75 -21.15 28.65 15.68
CA ILE A 75 -22.32 28.68 14.81
C ILE A 75 -22.05 29.65 13.65
N PHE A 76 -22.06 29.13 12.43
CA PHE A 76 -21.87 29.89 11.21
C PHE A 76 -23.22 30.28 10.58
N ASP A 77 -23.47 31.59 10.49
CA ASP A 77 -24.68 32.15 9.89
C ASP A 77 -24.41 32.60 8.44
N LEU A 78 -24.97 31.87 7.48
CA LEU A 78 -24.82 32.14 6.04
C LEU A 78 -25.79 33.22 5.49
N ARG A 79 -26.69 33.76 6.33
CA ARG A 79 -27.71 34.73 5.90
C ARG A 79 -27.12 36.09 5.60
N ALA A 80 -27.74 36.85 4.70
CA ALA A 80 -27.35 38.24 4.49
C ALA A 80 -27.88 39.15 5.64
N PRO A 81 -27.20 40.26 5.98
CA PRO A 81 -27.60 41.14 7.10
C PRO A 81 -29.03 41.68 7.00
N ASN A 82 -29.54 41.89 5.78
CA ASN A 82 -30.92 42.30 5.52
C ASN A 82 -31.93 41.19 5.83
N GLU A 83 -31.63 39.92 5.56
CA GLU A 83 -32.50 38.80 5.93
C GLU A 83 -32.66 38.71 7.46
N VAL A 84 -31.56 38.85 8.20
CA VAL A 84 -31.57 38.86 9.68
C VAL A 84 -32.47 39.98 10.20
N ARG A 85 -32.36 41.19 9.65
CA ARG A 85 -33.19 42.35 10.02
C ARG A 85 -34.65 42.20 9.61
N ASN A 86 -34.92 41.81 8.37
CA ASN A 86 -36.28 41.74 7.80
C ASN A 86 -37.12 40.64 8.45
N PHE A 87 -36.50 39.54 8.89
CA PHE A 87 -37.20 38.46 9.61
C PHE A 87 -37.15 38.63 11.14
N GLN A 88 -36.52 39.70 11.65
CA GLN A 88 -36.28 39.94 13.09
C GLN A 88 -35.64 38.72 13.78
N ALA A 89 -34.79 37.98 13.05
CA ALA A 89 -34.28 36.66 13.43
C ALA A 89 -32.81 36.75 13.90
N PHE A 90 -32.59 37.58 14.93
CA PHE A 90 -31.26 37.82 15.52
C PHE A 90 -30.68 36.57 16.17
N ALA A 91 -29.34 36.50 16.20
CA ALA A 91 -28.62 35.41 16.84
C ALA A 91 -28.97 35.35 18.34
N PRO A 92 -29.38 34.19 18.87
CA PRO A 92 -29.63 34.04 20.30
C PRO A 92 -28.32 34.09 21.09
N THR A 93 -28.36 34.60 22.32
CA THR A 93 -27.22 34.48 23.24
C THR A 93 -27.21 33.08 23.85
N ILE A 94 -26.11 32.34 23.63
CA ILE A 94 -25.85 31.02 24.17
C ILE A 94 -24.46 31.05 24.82
N GLU A 95 -24.40 30.71 26.10
CA GLU A 95 -23.14 30.69 26.84
C GLU A 95 -22.16 29.68 26.24
N GLY A 96 -20.90 30.09 26.04
CA GLY A 96 -19.84 29.23 25.50
C GLY A 96 -19.88 28.98 24.00
N VAL A 97 -20.78 29.64 23.26
CA VAL A 97 -20.95 29.45 21.81
C VAL A 97 -20.73 30.76 21.06
N GLU A 98 -19.83 30.75 20.09
CA GLU A 98 -19.53 31.88 19.21
C GLU A 98 -20.44 31.86 17.98
N PHE A 99 -21.06 33.00 17.66
CA PHE A 99 -21.80 33.20 16.41
C PHE A 99 -20.94 33.96 15.41
N VAL A 100 -20.59 33.30 14.30
CA VAL A 100 -19.76 33.87 13.23
C VAL A 100 -20.63 34.13 12.01
N HIS A 101 -20.79 35.40 11.65
CA HIS A 101 -21.57 35.81 10.49
C HIS A 101 -20.73 35.74 9.21
N VAL A 102 -21.08 34.85 8.29
CA VAL A 102 -20.37 34.58 7.03
C VAL A 102 -21.36 34.55 5.87
N SER A 103 -21.83 35.73 5.46
CA SER A 103 -22.88 35.90 4.45
C SER A 103 -22.52 35.31 3.07
N VAL A 104 -23.43 34.52 2.51
CA VAL A 104 -23.43 34.08 1.11
C VAL A 104 -24.30 35.04 0.29
N SER A 105 -23.81 36.28 0.11
CA SER A 105 -24.44 37.30 -0.75
C SER A 105 -23.41 38.39 -1.13
N ARG A 106 -23.53 38.94 -2.35
CA ARG A 106 -22.68 40.03 -2.86
C ARG A 106 -23.19 41.44 -2.52
N THR A 107 -24.46 41.60 -2.15
CA THR A 107 -25.10 42.92 -2.02
C THR A 107 -25.76 43.09 -0.66
N GLU A 108 -25.39 44.16 0.06
CA GLU A 108 -26.02 44.58 1.31
C GLU A 108 -27.42 45.19 1.10
N THR A 109 -27.76 45.54 -0.15
CA THR A 109 -29.01 46.19 -0.54
C THR A 109 -30.07 45.16 -0.90
N PHE A 110 -31.20 45.18 -0.17
CA PHE A 110 -32.42 44.48 -0.56
C PHE A 110 -32.97 45.14 -1.83
N ASP A 111 -32.70 44.56 -3.00
CA ASP A 111 -33.36 44.96 -4.23
C ASP A 111 -34.69 44.22 -4.35
N ARG A 112 -35.75 44.92 -3.93
CA ARG A 112 -37.13 44.43 -4.00
C ARG A 112 -37.51 44.04 -5.44
N GLU A 113 -37.02 44.78 -6.43
CA GLU A 113 -37.32 44.56 -7.84
C GLU A 113 -36.66 43.26 -8.35
N HIS A 114 -35.46 42.96 -7.85
CA HIS A 114 -34.76 41.70 -8.13
C HIS A 114 -35.52 40.49 -7.56
N LEU A 115 -35.95 40.57 -6.30
CA LEU A 115 -36.70 39.49 -5.65
C LEU A 115 -38.10 39.29 -6.28
N GLU A 116 -38.80 40.35 -6.66
CA GLU A 116 -40.06 40.26 -7.41
C GLU A 116 -39.84 39.58 -8.78
N LYS A 117 -38.76 39.91 -9.50
CA LYS A 117 -38.38 39.25 -10.76
C LYS A 117 -38.05 37.77 -10.57
N GLU A 118 -37.28 37.42 -9.53
CA GLU A 118 -36.96 36.02 -9.21
C GLU A 118 -38.24 35.21 -8.92
N LEU A 119 -39.13 35.71 -8.07
CA LEU A 119 -40.38 35.01 -7.72
C LEU A 119 -41.33 34.87 -8.91
N GLN A 120 -41.40 35.88 -9.79
CA GLN A 120 -42.15 35.79 -11.04
C GLN A 120 -41.54 34.73 -11.98
N MET A 121 -40.20 34.66 -12.05
CA MET A 121 -39.51 33.64 -12.84
C MET A 121 -39.74 32.23 -12.29
N PHE A 122 -39.83 32.04 -10.97
CA PHE A 122 -40.22 30.74 -10.39
C PHE A 122 -41.61 30.28 -10.82
N LYS A 123 -42.51 31.23 -11.10
CA LYS A 123 -43.83 30.95 -11.63
C LYS A 123 -43.78 30.57 -13.11
N GLU A 124 -43.02 31.32 -13.92
CA GLU A 124 -42.98 31.19 -15.39
C GLU A 124 -42.02 30.11 -15.90
N ASN A 125 -40.80 30.05 -15.35
CA ASN A 125 -39.75 29.10 -15.71
C ASN A 125 -38.93 28.70 -14.46
N GLU A 126 -39.46 27.73 -13.72
CA GLU A 126 -38.90 27.24 -12.46
C GLU A 126 -37.44 26.74 -12.60
N ALA A 127 -37.12 26.05 -13.71
CA ALA A 127 -35.79 25.50 -13.93
C ALA A 127 -34.73 26.60 -14.09
N GLU A 128 -35.06 27.67 -14.82
CA GLU A 128 -34.18 28.81 -15.02
C GLU A 128 -34.00 29.64 -13.74
N ALA A 129 -35.09 29.85 -12.99
CA ALA A 129 -35.06 30.54 -11.71
C ALA A 129 -34.15 29.82 -10.69
N PHE A 130 -34.28 28.50 -10.56
CA PHE A 130 -33.38 27.72 -9.70
C PHE A 130 -31.93 27.80 -10.18
N ARG A 131 -31.71 27.70 -11.49
CA ARG A 131 -30.36 27.78 -12.05
C ARG A 131 -29.70 29.12 -11.69
N MET A 132 -30.40 30.23 -11.85
CA MET A 132 -29.89 31.56 -11.49
C MET A 132 -29.61 31.70 -9.99
N LEU A 133 -30.53 31.24 -9.14
CA LEU A 133 -30.38 31.28 -7.68
C LEU A 133 -29.13 30.53 -7.21
N TYR A 134 -28.97 29.26 -7.62
CA TYR A 134 -27.83 28.44 -7.19
C TYR A 134 -26.51 28.92 -7.78
N LYS A 135 -26.52 29.40 -9.04
CA LYS A 135 -25.34 30.02 -9.62
C LYS A 135 -24.91 31.26 -8.83
N GLY A 136 -25.84 32.12 -8.44
CA GLY A 136 -25.56 33.28 -7.58
C GLY A 136 -24.98 32.88 -6.22
N ASN A 137 -25.51 31.81 -5.61
CA ASN A 137 -24.98 31.27 -4.35
C ASN A 137 -23.55 30.72 -4.51
N PHE A 138 -23.22 30.03 -5.62
CA PHE A 138 -21.86 29.59 -5.89
C PHE A 138 -20.91 30.78 -6.15
N GLU A 139 -21.35 31.78 -6.93
CA GLU A 139 -20.52 32.95 -7.27
C GLU A 139 -20.20 33.84 -6.06
N SER A 140 -21.03 33.82 -5.02
CA SER A 140 -20.90 34.65 -3.81
C SER A 140 -20.45 33.88 -2.56
N GLY A 141 -20.71 32.57 -2.50
CA GLY A 141 -20.54 31.78 -1.28
C GLY A 141 -19.12 31.32 -0.99
N GLY A 142 -18.23 31.35 -1.98
CA GLY A 142 -16.85 30.86 -1.86
C GLY A 142 -16.14 31.35 -0.59
N PRO A 143 -16.03 32.68 -0.34
CA PRO A 143 -15.39 33.21 0.86
C PRO A 143 -15.97 32.66 2.17
N ALA A 144 -17.29 32.53 2.28
CA ALA A 144 -17.97 31.99 3.46
C ALA A 144 -17.61 30.52 3.67
N TYR A 145 -17.75 29.70 2.63
CA TYR A 145 -17.41 28.26 2.70
C TYR A 145 -15.94 28.04 3.01
N GLY A 146 -15.05 28.87 2.46
CA GLY A 146 -13.62 28.82 2.75
C GLY A 146 -13.31 29.13 4.21
N THR A 147 -13.98 30.12 4.80
CA THR A 147 -13.81 30.45 6.23
C THR A 147 -14.26 29.29 7.11
N ILE A 148 -15.40 28.67 6.80
CA ILE A 148 -15.91 27.52 7.56
C ILE A 148 -14.96 26.33 7.42
N LEU A 149 -14.55 25.98 6.20
CA LEU A 149 -13.66 24.83 5.97
C LEU A 149 -12.27 25.04 6.61
N ARG A 150 -11.75 26.28 6.63
CA ARG A 150 -10.53 26.60 7.38
C ARG A 150 -10.72 26.48 8.89
N HIS A 151 -11.87 26.89 9.42
CA HIS A 151 -12.18 26.65 10.84
C HIS A 151 -12.21 25.16 11.15
N ILE A 152 -12.85 24.34 10.31
CA ILE A 152 -12.88 22.87 10.49
C ILE A 152 -11.46 22.29 10.46
N ARG A 153 -10.61 22.76 9.54
CA ARG A 153 -9.19 22.37 9.45
C ARG A 153 -8.40 22.75 10.71
N ASP A 154 -8.62 23.97 11.22
CA ASP A 154 -7.87 24.55 12.33
C ASP A 154 -8.37 24.06 13.70
N HIS A 155 -9.62 23.60 13.78
CA HIS A 155 -10.31 23.16 15.00
C HIS A 155 -11.02 21.79 14.80
N PRO A 156 -10.28 20.71 14.48
CA PRO A 156 -10.86 19.41 14.06
C PRO A 156 -11.63 18.64 15.15
N ASP A 157 -11.55 19.12 16.40
CA ASP A 157 -12.23 18.54 17.57
C ASP A 157 -13.31 19.46 18.15
N GLU A 158 -13.63 20.56 17.46
CA GLU A 158 -14.66 21.51 17.89
C GLU A 158 -15.89 21.41 16.99
N PRO A 159 -16.97 20.76 17.45
CA PRO A 159 -18.19 20.68 16.67
C PRO A 159 -18.75 22.06 16.33
N CYS A 160 -19.23 22.22 15.10
CA CYS A 160 -19.82 23.47 14.65
C CYS A 160 -21.19 23.26 13.97
N LEU A 161 -22.01 24.30 14.00
CA LEU A 161 -23.31 24.33 13.32
C LEU A 161 -23.28 25.33 12.17
N ILE A 162 -23.69 24.89 10.98
CA ILE A 162 -23.86 25.75 9.81
C ILE A 162 -25.36 25.92 9.54
N HIS A 163 -25.82 27.16 9.42
CA HIS A 163 -27.23 27.43 9.13
C HIS A 163 -27.43 28.56 8.12
N CYS A 164 -28.64 28.61 7.57
CA CYS A 164 -29.16 29.76 6.85
C CYS A 164 -30.59 30.04 7.32
N THR A 165 -31.49 30.53 6.46
CA THR A 165 -32.91 30.74 6.84
C THR A 165 -33.63 29.39 7.06
N ALA A 166 -33.59 28.50 6.07
CA ALA A 166 -34.25 27.19 6.14
C ALA A 166 -33.27 26.01 6.33
N GLY A 167 -31.96 26.27 6.29
CA GLY A 167 -30.95 25.21 6.28
C GLY A 167 -30.96 24.36 5.01
N LYS A 168 -31.56 24.87 3.92
CA LYS A 168 -31.78 24.17 2.66
C LYS A 168 -30.72 24.52 1.61
N ASP A 169 -30.75 25.75 1.08
CA ASP A 169 -29.97 26.13 -0.11
C ASP A 169 -28.50 26.35 0.19
N ARG A 170 -28.14 27.48 0.83
CA ARG A 170 -26.74 27.83 1.15
C ARG A 170 -26.06 26.80 2.04
N THR A 171 -26.76 26.33 3.06
CA THR A 171 -26.30 25.25 3.93
C THR A 171 -26.20 23.92 3.19
N GLY A 172 -27.10 23.64 2.24
CA GLY A 172 -27.05 22.43 1.43
C GLY A 172 -25.90 22.42 0.42
N ILE A 173 -25.58 23.57 -0.17
CA ILE A 173 -24.38 23.72 -1.00
C ILE A 173 -23.13 23.45 -0.16
N PHE A 174 -23.03 24.04 1.04
CA PHE A 174 -21.91 23.78 1.94
C PHE A 174 -21.78 22.28 2.28
N ALA A 175 -22.88 21.66 2.70
CA ALA A 175 -22.89 20.23 3.04
C ALA A 175 -22.49 19.36 1.84
N ALA A 176 -23.01 19.66 0.64
CA ALA A 176 -22.64 18.96 -0.58
C ALA A 176 -21.14 19.11 -0.90
N LEU A 177 -20.58 20.32 -0.80
CA LEU A 177 -19.15 20.56 -1.02
C LEU A 177 -18.28 19.82 -0.02
N TYR A 178 -18.66 19.82 1.26
CA TYR A 178 -17.95 19.10 2.33
C TYR A 178 -18.01 17.57 2.13
N LEU A 179 -19.19 17.01 1.85
CA LEU A 179 -19.35 15.58 1.63
C LEU A 179 -18.66 15.12 0.34
N SER A 180 -18.71 15.91 -0.73
CA SER A 180 -17.93 15.66 -1.96
C SER A 180 -16.43 15.69 -1.69
N LEU A 181 -15.95 16.64 -0.87
CA LEU A 181 -14.55 16.71 -0.47
C LEU A 181 -14.11 15.42 0.23
N LEU A 182 -14.96 14.83 1.07
CA LEU A 182 -14.67 13.58 1.78
C LEU A 182 -14.89 12.31 0.95
N GLY A 183 -15.34 12.40 -0.31
CA GLY A 183 -15.55 11.25 -1.19
C GLY A 183 -16.86 10.49 -0.96
N VAL A 184 -17.88 11.14 -0.39
CA VAL A 184 -19.23 10.57 -0.27
C VAL A 184 -19.89 10.50 -1.64
N SER A 185 -20.67 9.44 -1.87
CA SER A 185 -21.36 9.22 -3.14
C SER A 185 -22.37 10.34 -3.44
N GLU A 186 -22.53 10.70 -4.72
CA GLU A 186 -23.57 11.67 -5.13
C GLU A 186 -24.98 11.24 -4.69
N GLU A 187 -25.23 9.92 -4.68
CA GLU A 187 -26.52 9.35 -4.24
C GLU A 187 -26.82 9.71 -2.78
N ASP A 188 -25.84 9.57 -1.89
CA ASP A 188 -26.03 9.86 -0.47
C ASP A 188 -26.07 11.36 -0.18
N ILE A 189 -25.32 12.18 -0.94
CA ILE A 189 -25.44 13.65 -0.89
C ILE A 189 -26.86 14.10 -1.27
N VAL A 190 -27.43 13.50 -2.31
CA VAL A 190 -28.81 13.77 -2.75
C VAL A 190 -29.82 13.34 -1.69
N LYS A 191 -29.62 12.18 -1.04
CA LYS A 191 -30.46 11.73 0.08
C LYS A 191 -30.40 12.69 1.27
N ASP A 192 -29.22 13.13 1.71
CA ASP A 192 -29.07 14.11 2.80
C ASP A 192 -29.83 15.41 2.52
N TYR A 193 -29.72 15.92 1.29
CA TYR A 193 -30.41 17.14 0.90
C TYR A 193 -31.93 16.98 1.00
N ALA A 194 -32.47 15.86 0.50
CA ALA A 194 -33.89 15.57 0.48
C ALA A 194 -34.50 15.42 1.90
N LEU A 195 -33.70 15.08 2.92
CA LEU A 195 -34.15 15.06 4.32
C LEU A 195 -34.72 16.42 4.77
N THR A 196 -34.32 17.52 4.12
CA THR A 196 -34.83 18.86 4.39
C THR A 196 -36.35 18.96 4.25
N THR A 197 -36.97 18.18 3.36
CA THR A 197 -38.44 18.11 3.22
C THR A 197 -39.12 17.71 4.53
N TYR A 198 -38.54 16.75 5.26
CA TYR A 198 -39.09 16.29 6.54
C TYR A 198 -38.67 17.22 7.69
N GLY A 199 -37.40 17.66 7.69
CA GLY A 199 -36.84 18.53 8.73
C GLY A 199 -37.51 19.90 8.85
N LEU A 200 -38.12 20.41 7.77
CA LEU A 200 -38.80 21.70 7.76
C LEU A 200 -40.29 21.65 8.12
N VAL A 201 -40.93 20.48 8.21
CA VAL A 201 -42.39 20.39 8.42
C VAL A 201 -42.86 21.18 9.63
N ALA A 202 -42.14 21.07 10.76
CA ALA A 202 -42.47 21.81 11.98
C ALA A 202 -42.31 23.34 11.85
N ALA A 203 -41.45 23.81 10.95
CA ALA A 203 -41.21 25.23 10.71
C ALA A 203 -42.07 25.84 9.60
N LEU A 204 -42.74 25.01 8.78
CA LEU A 204 -43.56 25.51 7.66
C LEU A 204 -44.59 26.57 8.08
N PRO A 205 -45.34 26.45 9.19
CA PRO A 205 -46.28 27.50 9.59
C PRO A 205 -45.60 28.84 9.91
N ALA A 206 -44.46 28.80 10.62
CA ALA A 206 -43.70 29.99 10.97
C ALA A 206 -43.04 30.64 9.73
N LEU A 207 -42.48 29.83 8.83
CA LEU A 207 -41.93 30.29 7.56
C LEU A 207 -43.02 30.88 6.65
N THR A 208 -44.19 30.25 6.60
CA THR A 208 -45.38 30.76 5.87
C THR A 208 -45.75 32.14 6.37
N ALA A 209 -45.89 32.31 7.69
CA ALA A 209 -46.22 33.59 8.29
C ALA A 209 -45.15 34.66 7.99
N ARG A 210 -43.87 34.30 8.10
CA ARG A 210 -42.73 35.20 7.77
C ARG A 210 -42.75 35.66 6.32
N PHE A 211 -43.01 34.76 5.37
CA PHE A 211 -43.11 35.13 3.95
C PHE A 211 -44.36 35.96 3.67
N GLN A 212 -45.52 35.60 4.20
CA GLN A 212 -46.76 36.35 3.98
C GLN A 212 -46.75 37.75 4.61
N ALA A 213 -45.94 37.97 5.64
CA ALA A 213 -45.71 39.31 6.22
C ALA A 213 -44.98 40.26 5.25
N GLN A 214 -44.30 39.74 4.24
CA GLN A 214 -43.62 40.53 3.22
C GLN A 214 -44.47 40.59 1.94
N LYS A 215 -44.76 41.81 1.49
CA LYS A 215 -45.64 42.06 0.33
C LYS A 215 -45.19 41.32 -0.94
N VAL A 216 -43.89 41.26 -1.19
CA VAL A 216 -43.26 40.62 -2.36
C VAL A 216 -43.61 39.13 -2.48
N PHE A 217 -43.52 38.38 -1.38
CA PHE A 217 -43.84 36.96 -1.35
C PHE A 217 -45.35 36.71 -1.35
N LYS A 218 -46.12 37.57 -0.67
CA LYS A 218 -47.58 37.50 -0.66
C LYS A 218 -48.17 37.67 -2.07
N ASP A 219 -47.64 38.62 -2.84
CA ASP A 219 -48.11 38.93 -4.20
C ASP A 219 -47.67 37.83 -5.20
N ASN A 220 -46.65 37.03 -4.88
CA ASN A 220 -46.08 35.97 -5.73
C ASN A 220 -46.09 34.58 -5.05
N TRP A 221 -47.20 34.24 -4.38
CA TRP A 221 -47.26 33.07 -3.49
C TRP A 221 -46.97 31.73 -4.16
N GLU A 222 -47.37 31.54 -5.42
CA GLU A 222 -47.10 30.30 -6.17
C GLU A 222 -45.59 30.07 -6.39
N GLY A 223 -44.84 31.12 -6.73
CA GLY A 223 -43.37 31.06 -6.83
C GLY A 223 -42.72 30.81 -5.48
N ALA A 224 -43.24 31.41 -4.41
CA ALA A 224 -42.77 31.19 -3.04
C ALA A 224 -42.94 29.73 -2.57
N LEU A 225 -44.03 29.06 -2.96
CA LEU A 225 -44.25 27.64 -2.63
C LEU A 225 -43.22 26.73 -3.32
N LYS A 226 -42.89 27.01 -4.58
CA LYS A 226 -41.86 26.27 -5.33
C LYS A 226 -40.47 26.48 -4.75
N LEU A 227 -40.14 27.72 -4.36
CA LEU A 227 -38.85 28.08 -3.76
C LEU A 227 -38.50 27.25 -2.51
N VAL A 228 -39.48 26.87 -1.70
CA VAL A 228 -39.26 26.12 -0.43
C VAL A 228 -39.10 24.60 -0.66
N GLN A 229 -39.41 24.09 -1.84
CA GLN A 229 -39.30 22.65 -2.13
C GLN A 229 -37.85 22.17 -2.08
N SER A 230 -37.63 20.93 -1.60
CA SER A 230 -36.30 20.33 -1.40
C SER A 230 -36.20 18.98 -2.11
N THR A 231 -36.51 18.93 -3.41
CA THR A 231 -36.58 17.64 -4.12
C THR A 231 -35.18 17.06 -4.40
N PRO A 232 -35.03 15.73 -4.45
CA PRO A 232 -33.76 15.08 -4.82
C PRO A 232 -33.19 15.60 -6.15
N GLN A 233 -34.07 15.82 -7.13
CA GLN A 233 -33.70 16.30 -8.46
C GLN A 233 -33.03 17.68 -8.41
N MET A 234 -33.36 18.53 -7.44
CA MET A 234 -32.69 19.82 -7.27
C MET A 234 -31.22 19.62 -6.91
N MET A 235 -30.88 18.72 -5.99
CA MET A 235 -29.47 18.47 -5.64
C MET A 235 -28.70 17.85 -6.81
N VAL A 236 -29.31 16.94 -7.57
CA VAL A 236 -28.72 16.42 -8.82
C VAL A 236 -28.37 17.57 -9.78
N ASN A 237 -29.29 18.52 -9.97
CA ASN A 237 -29.06 19.67 -10.84
C ASN A 237 -27.99 20.63 -10.29
N ILE A 238 -27.90 20.80 -8.96
CA ILE A 238 -26.87 21.60 -8.29
C ILE A 238 -25.48 20.98 -8.50
N LEU A 239 -25.32 19.67 -8.27
CA LEU A 239 -24.06 18.96 -8.47
C LEU A 239 -23.63 18.99 -9.95
N LYS A 240 -24.57 18.81 -10.87
CA LYS A 240 -24.32 18.96 -12.30
C LYS A 240 -23.85 20.36 -12.67
N MET A 241 -24.48 21.40 -12.13
CA MET A 241 -24.06 22.80 -12.34
C MET A 241 -22.68 23.06 -11.76
N LEU A 242 -22.36 22.54 -10.58
CA LEU A 242 -21.03 22.63 -9.98
C LEU A 242 -19.97 22.04 -10.92
N GLN A 243 -20.27 20.90 -11.54
CA GLN A 243 -19.39 20.27 -12.52
C GLN A 243 -19.23 21.11 -13.80
N GLU A 244 -20.33 21.55 -14.40
CA GLU A 244 -20.35 22.23 -15.71
C GLU A 244 -19.86 23.68 -15.66
N ASP A 245 -20.33 24.47 -14.69
CA ASP A 245 -20.10 25.92 -14.63
C ASP A 245 -18.87 26.29 -13.77
N PHE A 246 -18.46 25.42 -12.83
CA PHE A 246 -17.40 25.70 -11.85
C PHE A 246 -16.26 24.67 -11.85
N GLY A 247 -16.29 23.65 -12.71
CA GLY A 247 -15.21 22.67 -12.85
C GLY A 247 -15.18 21.58 -11.77
N GLY A 248 -16.28 21.39 -11.03
CA GLY A 248 -16.42 20.42 -9.95
C GLY A 248 -16.08 21.00 -8.58
N PHE A 249 -16.30 20.19 -7.52
CA PHE A 249 -16.11 20.65 -6.14
C PHE A 249 -14.66 21.06 -5.85
N GLU A 250 -13.66 20.33 -6.35
CA GLU A 250 -12.25 20.67 -6.10
C GLU A 250 -11.85 22.01 -6.70
N GLU A 251 -12.24 22.28 -7.95
CA GLU A 251 -11.91 23.54 -8.61
C GLU A 251 -12.65 24.70 -7.94
N TYR A 252 -13.91 24.49 -7.55
CA TYR A 252 -14.68 25.48 -6.80
C TYR A 252 -14.04 25.82 -5.44
N LEU A 253 -13.65 24.82 -4.66
CA LEU A 253 -13.00 25.03 -3.35
C LEU A 253 -11.66 25.76 -3.50
N LYS A 254 -10.89 25.45 -4.54
CA LYS A 254 -9.62 26.13 -4.85
C LYS A 254 -9.82 27.58 -5.28
N THR A 255 -10.71 27.81 -6.25
CA THR A 255 -10.80 29.11 -6.95
C THR A 255 -11.73 30.10 -6.27
N HIS A 256 -12.83 29.63 -5.68
CA HIS A 256 -13.85 30.48 -5.06
C HIS A 256 -13.74 30.49 -3.53
N ALA A 257 -13.42 29.36 -2.89
CA ALA A 257 -13.26 29.29 -1.43
C ALA A 257 -11.84 29.55 -0.91
N GLY A 258 -10.86 29.60 -1.83
CA GLY A 258 -9.47 29.93 -1.50
C GLY A 258 -8.80 28.86 -0.63
N LEU A 259 -9.22 27.61 -0.74
CA LEU A 259 -8.57 26.48 -0.09
C LEU A 259 -7.39 26.02 -0.95
N THR A 260 -6.28 25.73 -0.30
CA THR A 260 -5.15 25.08 -0.94
C THR A 260 -5.41 23.58 -1.07
N TYR A 261 -4.55 22.89 -1.84
CA TYR A 261 -4.58 21.42 -1.87
C TYR A 261 -4.34 20.83 -0.47
N GLU A 262 -3.40 21.42 0.28
CA GLU A 262 -3.08 21.02 1.66
C GLU A 262 -4.28 21.17 2.61
N ASP A 263 -5.05 22.26 2.50
CA ASP A 263 -6.23 22.46 3.34
C ASP A 263 -7.27 21.36 3.14
N MET A 264 -7.49 20.96 1.89
CA MET A 264 -8.47 19.93 1.54
C MET A 264 -8.04 18.54 1.98
N GLU A 265 -6.77 18.19 1.86
CA GLU A 265 -6.25 16.91 2.35
C GLU A 265 -6.27 16.83 3.87
N LEU A 266 -5.88 17.89 4.59
CA LEU A 266 -5.99 17.93 6.05
C LEU A 266 -7.42 17.70 6.53
N ILE A 267 -8.40 18.33 5.88
CA ILE A 267 -9.82 18.11 6.20
C ILE A 267 -10.24 16.66 5.91
N ARG A 268 -9.74 16.02 4.85
CA ARG A 268 -10.01 14.60 4.57
C ARG A 268 -9.41 13.70 5.66
N GLU A 269 -8.16 13.91 6.00
CA GLU A 269 -7.40 13.10 6.96
C GLU A 269 -7.90 13.24 8.41
N GLN A 270 -8.28 14.44 8.83
CA GLN A 270 -8.83 14.73 10.17
C GLN A 270 -10.25 14.17 10.36
N ASN A 271 -10.97 13.91 9.25
CA ASN A 271 -12.29 13.29 9.29
C ASN A 271 -12.23 11.76 9.10
N LEU A 272 -11.03 11.16 9.07
CA LEU A 272 -10.80 9.73 9.32
C LEU A 272 -10.65 9.51 10.82
N ASP A 273 -11.53 8.68 11.39
CA ASP A 273 -11.71 8.44 12.82
C ASP A 273 -10.40 8.06 13.57
N ASP A 274 -10.13 8.66 14.74
CA ASP A 274 -9.07 8.22 15.67
C ASP A 274 -9.23 6.75 16.05
N ALA A 275 -10.47 6.25 16.09
CA ALA A 275 -10.74 4.83 16.29
C ALA A 275 -10.21 3.97 15.14
N ALA A 276 -10.14 4.49 13.90
CA ALA A 276 -9.56 3.77 12.77
C ALA A 276 -8.04 3.62 12.92
N ARG A 277 -7.34 4.70 13.30
CA ARG A 277 -5.89 4.65 13.58
C ARG A 277 -5.57 3.73 14.76
N LEU A 278 -6.35 3.83 15.84
CA LEU A 278 -6.24 2.92 16.99
C LEU A 278 -6.48 1.47 16.60
N THR A 279 -7.49 1.22 15.75
CA THR A 279 -7.78 -0.12 15.23
C THR A 279 -6.59 -0.66 14.44
N ILE A 280 -6.00 0.13 13.54
CA ILE A 280 -4.81 -0.28 12.79
C ILE A 280 -3.65 -0.60 13.74
N LEU A 281 -3.39 0.27 14.72
CA LEU A 281 -2.33 0.06 15.71
C LEU A 281 -2.55 -1.22 16.54
N GLN A 282 -3.78 -1.51 16.96
CA GLN A 282 -4.12 -2.73 17.69
C GLN A 282 -3.88 -3.98 16.82
N HIS A 283 -4.34 -3.97 15.56
CA HIS A 283 -4.08 -5.07 14.63
C HIS A 283 -2.59 -5.26 14.36
N LEU A 284 -1.85 -4.17 14.17
CA LEU A 284 -0.39 -4.19 14.00
C LEU A 284 0.28 -4.82 15.23
N THR A 285 -0.04 -4.35 16.42
CA THR A 285 0.55 -4.84 17.68
C THR A 285 0.34 -6.35 17.85
N ARG A 286 -0.90 -6.84 17.71
CA ARG A 286 -1.22 -8.25 17.95
C ARG A 286 -0.63 -9.18 16.88
N ARG A 287 -0.66 -8.76 15.61
CA ARG A 287 -0.04 -9.54 14.53
C ARG A 287 1.49 -9.50 14.59
N LEU A 288 2.07 -8.38 15.04
CA LEU A 288 3.52 -8.26 15.23
C LEU A 288 3.99 -9.18 16.37
N ALA A 289 3.24 -9.24 17.48
CA ALA A 289 3.47 -10.21 18.55
C ALA A 289 3.43 -11.66 18.02
N SER A 290 2.43 -11.99 17.18
CA SER A 290 2.33 -13.32 16.55
C SER A 290 3.50 -13.61 15.60
N HIS A 291 3.93 -12.62 14.82
CA HIS A 291 5.05 -12.74 13.90
C HIS A 291 6.37 -12.95 14.65
N ARG A 292 6.60 -12.17 15.71
CA ARG A 292 7.72 -12.30 16.64
C ARG A 292 7.79 -13.71 17.23
N ASN A 293 6.67 -14.22 17.75
CA ASN A 293 6.60 -15.58 18.34
C ASN A 293 6.95 -16.67 17.31
N THR A 294 6.56 -16.48 16.04
CA THR A 294 6.89 -17.41 14.97
C THR A 294 8.39 -17.39 14.65
N ALA A 295 9.01 -16.20 14.60
CA ALA A 295 10.44 -16.07 14.38
C ALA A 295 11.26 -16.67 15.55
N GLU A 296 10.83 -16.46 16.79
CA GLU A 296 11.41 -17.11 17.97
C GLU A 296 11.31 -18.64 17.90
N LEU A 297 10.16 -19.17 17.47
CA LEU A 297 9.97 -20.62 17.28
C LEU A 297 11.00 -21.20 16.30
N TYR A 298 11.34 -20.49 15.21
CA TYR A 298 12.38 -20.94 14.28
C TYR A 298 13.76 -20.97 14.93
N ALA A 299 14.12 -19.96 15.73
CA ALA A 299 15.39 -19.96 16.47
C ALA A 299 15.47 -21.12 17.47
N ARG A 300 14.38 -21.41 18.18
CA ARG A 300 14.29 -22.55 19.10
C ARG A 300 14.33 -23.90 18.38
N THR A 301 13.73 -23.99 17.19
CA THR A 301 13.74 -25.20 16.36
C THR A 301 15.15 -25.52 15.87
N GLU A 302 15.89 -24.52 15.37
CA GLU A 302 17.30 -24.70 15.02
C GLU A 302 18.12 -25.15 16.24
N PHE A 303 17.94 -24.51 17.39
CA PHE A 303 18.62 -24.91 18.63
C PHE A 303 18.39 -26.39 18.97
N ALA A 304 17.16 -26.87 18.85
CA ALA A 304 16.81 -28.26 19.14
C ALA A 304 17.52 -29.28 18.24
N PHE A 305 17.81 -28.92 16.99
CA PHE A 305 18.52 -29.78 16.03
C PHE A 305 20.02 -29.51 15.97
N SER A 306 20.52 -28.45 16.62
CA SER A 306 21.91 -28.05 16.53
C SER A 306 22.82 -28.93 17.39
N SER A 307 23.91 -29.39 16.80
CA SER A 307 25.02 -30.03 17.53
C SER A 307 26.08 -29.03 18.01
N ASN A 308 25.88 -27.73 17.76
CA ASN A 308 26.81 -26.67 18.13
C ASN A 308 26.75 -26.40 19.64
N LYS A 309 27.90 -26.43 20.32
CA LYS A 309 28.00 -26.13 21.76
C LYS A 309 27.52 -24.72 22.12
N ASN A 310 27.61 -23.78 21.16
CA ASN A 310 27.19 -22.39 21.35
C ASN A 310 25.74 -22.14 20.88
N ALA A 311 24.98 -23.17 20.48
CA ALA A 311 23.65 -23.00 19.91
C ALA A 311 22.69 -22.21 20.83
N GLY A 312 22.80 -22.38 22.16
CA GLY A 312 21.98 -21.62 23.12
C GLY A 312 22.28 -20.13 23.09
N GLN A 313 23.56 -19.75 23.02
CA GLN A 313 23.97 -18.34 22.92
C GLN A 313 23.50 -17.70 21.61
N ILE A 314 23.54 -18.46 20.51
CA ILE A 314 23.06 -18.03 19.19
C ILE A 314 21.54 -17.83 19.22
N MET A 315 20.80 -18.78 19.80
CA MET A 315 19.35 -18.66 19.99
C MET A 315 19.01 -17.41 20.80
N ASP A 316 19.64 -17.21 21.97
CA ASP A 316 19.38 -16.04 22.82
C ASP A 316 19.71 -14.72 22.12
N ALA A 317 20.77 -14.67 21.33
CA ALA A 317 21.10 -13.50 20.52
C ALA A 317 20.03 -13.23 19.45
N CYS A 318 19.58 -14.27 18.75
CA CYS A 318 18.53 -14.15 17.75
C CYS A 318 17.20 -13.66 18.35
N VAL A 319 16.81 -14.20 19.50
CA VAL A 319 15.58 -13.76 20.20
C VAL A 319 15.67 -12.29 20.60
N ARG A 320 16.79 -11.84 21.19
CA ARG A 320 16.99 -10.42 21.53
C ARG A 320 16.91 -9.50 20.31
N ASP A 321 17.49 -9.90 19.18
CA ASP A 321 17.45 -9.10 17.96
C ASP A 321 16.03 -9.00 17.38
N ILE A 322 15.26 -10.10 17.44
CA ILE A 322 13.85 -10.15 17.04
C ILE A 322 12.98 -9.27 17.95
N GLU A 323 13.16 -9.35 19.28
CA GLU A 323 12.42 -8.54 20.25
C GLU A 323 12.68 -7.05 20.04
N LYS A 324 13.95 -6.67 19.87
CA LYS A 324 14.35 -5.29 19.62
C LYS A 324 13.72 -4.77 18.32
N TRP A 325 13.83 -5.52 17.22
CA TRP A 325 13.23 -5.15 15.94
C TRP A 325 11.72 -4.94 16.06
N ALA A 326 11.01 -5.87 16.70
CA ALA A 326 9.57 -5.80 16.84
C ALA A 326 9.15 -4.56 17.66
N GLN A 327 9.85 -4.28 18.76
CA GLN A 327 9.57 -3.09 19.57
C GLN A 327 9.87 -1.79 18.82
N ASP A 328 10.98 -1.73 18.06
CA ASP A 328 11.34 -0.57 17.24
C ASP A 328 10.30 -0.31 16.14
N LEU A 329 9.80 -1.36 15.48
CA LEU A 329 8.75 -1.24 14.46
C LEU A 329 7.41 -0.79 15.07
N LEU A 330 7.04 -1.35 16.23
CA LEU A 330 5.83 -0.93 16.95
C LEU A 330 5.91 0.53 17.37
N HIS A 331 7.06 0.98 17.86
CA HIS A 331 7.27 2.38 18.22
C HIS A 331 7.09 3.30 17.02
N ASN A 332 7.66 2.95 15.87
CA ASN A 332 7.47 3.72 14.62
C ASN A 332 5.99 3.74 14.18
N ALA A 333 5.27 2.63 14.33
CA ALA A 333 3.84 2.56 14.06
C ALA A 333 3.01 3.42 15.02
N TRP A 334 3.35 3.42 16.30
CA TRP A 334 2.71 4.24 17.32
C TRP A 334 2.92 5.74 17.05
N VAL A 335 4.15 6.15 16.69
CA VAL A 335 4.46 7.53 16.27
C VAL A 335 3.64 7.94 15.04
N ALA A 336 3.53 7.05 14.04
CA ALA A 336 2.74 7.32 12.83
C ALA A 336 1.24 7.50 13.11
N CYS A 337 0.72 6.91 14.19
CA CYS A 337 -0.68 7.07 14.62
C CYS A 337 -0.94 8.33 15.48
N GLN A 338 0.04 9.24 15.61
CA GLN A 338 -0.06 10.52 16.35
C GLN A 338 -0.37 10.42 17.86
N GLU A 339 0.33 9.56 18.59
CA GLU A 339 0.20 9.46 20.06
C GLU A 339 -1.27 9.33 20.52
N VAL A 340 -2.02 8.38 19.97
CA VAL A 340 -3.34 8.02 20.52
C VAL A 340 -3.13 7.75 22.02
N GLY A 341 -3.58 8.67 22.88
CA GLY A 341 -2.93 8.99 24.16
C GLY A 341 -2.43 7.81 25.00
N GLY A 342 -1.22 7.94 25.55
CA GLY A 342 -0.59 6.92 26.41
C GLY A 342 0.87 6.67 26.06
N ALA A 343 1.50 5.68 26.70
CA ALA A 343 2.81 5.18 26.30
C ALA A 343 2.68 4.17 25.16
N CYS A 344 3.71 4.05 24.31
CA CYS A 344 3.80 2.98 23.32
C CYS A 344 3.65 1.62 24.03
N PRO A 345 2.83 0.69 23.51
CA PRO A 345 2.72 -0.65 24.10
C PRO A 345 4.06 -1.38 24.08
N GLU A 346 4.33 -2.15 25.12
CA GLU A 346 5.49 -3.06 25.18
C GLU A 346 5.09 -4.44 24.65
N LEU A 347 5.97 -5.01 23.82
CA LEU A 347 5.84 -6.38 23.34
C LEU A 347 6.63 -7.32 24.26
N ASP A 348 5.92 -8.23 24.91
CA ASP A 348 6.46 -9.27 25.79
C ASP A 348 5.91 -10.67 25.40
N PRO A 349 6.45 -11.78 25.93
CA PRO A 349 6.00 -13.13 25.59
C PRO A 349 4.50 -13.42 25.83
N LEU A 350 3.85 -12.66 26.70
CA LEU A 350 2.42 -12.75 27.05
C LEU A 350 1.55 -11.75 26.28
N SER A 351 2.12 -10.93 25.40
CA SER A 351 1.35 -10.01 24.57
C SER A 351 0.28 -10.73 23.76
N ASP A 352 -0.92 -10.15 23.73
CA ASP A 352 -2.07 -10.73 23.03
C ASP A 352 -1.81 -10.82 21.53
N THR A 353 -2.01 -12.00 20.96
CA THR A 353 -1.86 -12.29 19.53
C THR A 353 -3.21 -12.45 18.83
N SER A 354 -4.30 -12.55 19.59
CA SER A 354 -5.64 -12.80 19.06
C SER A 354 -6.21 -11.54 18.45
N ILE A 355 -6.62 -11.58 17.20
CA ILE A 355 -7.39 -10.47 16.59
C ILE A 355 -8.90 -10.58 16.86
N ILE A 356 -9.35 -11.61 17.59
CA ILE A 356 -10.76 -11.81 17.92
C ILE A 356 -11.23 -10.64 18.80
N GLY A 357 -12.37 -10.06 18.43
CA GLY A 357 -12.97 -8.93 19.16
C GLY A 357 -12.39 -7.56 18.81
N LEU A 358 -11.37 -7.48 17.95
CA LEU A 358 -10.97 -6.20 17.36
C LEU A 358 -11.99 -5.77 16.29
N PRO A 359 -12.22 -4.45 16.13
CA PRO A 359 -12.92 -3.93 14.95
C PRO A 359 -12.22 -4.37 13.66
N PRO A 360 -12.93 -4.51 12.53
CA PRO A 360 -12.29 -4.83 11.25
C PRO A 360 -11.27 -3.74 10.86
N LEU A 361 -10.22 -4.13 10.14
CA LEU A 361 -9.27 -3.16 9.60
C LEU A 361 -10.00 -2.15 8.69
N PRO A 362 -9.60 -0.86 8.69
CA PRO A 362 -10.07 0.13 7.73
C PRO A 362 -9.74 -0.27 6.27
N PRO A 363 -10.24 0.46 5.25
CA PRO A 363 -9.98 0.15 3.85
C PRO A 363 -8.48 0.07 3.57
N LYS A 364 -8.12 -0.80 2.62
CA LYS A 364 -6.72 -1.08 2.29
C LYS A 364 -5.91 0.15 1.94
N ASP A 365 -6.50 1.15 1.31
CA ASP A 365 -5.79 2.38 0.91
C ASP A 365 -5.38 3.23 2.12
N GLN A 366 -6.24 3.31 3.15
CA GLN A 366 -5.89 3.99 4.41
C GLN A 366 -4.81 3.25 5.18
N VAL A 367 -4.94 1.92 5.24
CA VAL A 367 -3.93 1.07 5.88
C VAL A 367 -2.60 1.24 5.13
N ALA A 368 -2.60 1.19 3.81
CA ALA A 368 -1.40 1.40 2.98
C ALA A 368 -0.76 2.77 3.22
N GLN A 369 -1.53 3.84 3.29
CA GLN A 369 -1.03 5.19 3.55
C GLN A 369 -0.31 5.30 4.90
N LEU A 370 -0.93 4.77 5.96
CA LEU A 370 -0.30 4.72 7.28
C LEU A 370 0.94 3.83 7.27
N LEU A 371 0.88 2.64 6.65
CA LEU A 371 2.02 1.72 6.61
C LEU A 371 3.18 2.25 5.76
N ASN A 372 2.93 2.99 4.69
CA ASN A 372 3.97 3.69 3.93
C ASN A 372 4.71 4.71 4.82
N THR A 373 3.96 5.38 5.71
CA THR A 373 4.54 6.28 6.72
C THR A 373 5.39 5.52 7.74
N VAL A 374 4.86 4.43 8.29
CA VAL A 374 5.61 3.56 9.23
C VAL A 374 6.89 3.07 8.58
N LEU A 375 6.80 2.58 7.33
CA LEU A 375 7.94 2.09 6.57
C LEU A 375 8.98 3.19 6.34
N PHE A 376 8.54 4.39 5.94
CA PHE A 376 9.43 5.52 5.73
C PHE A 376 10.18 5.91 7.00
N ILE A 377 9.48 6.05 8.13
CA ILE A 377 10.08 6.34 9.44
C ILE A 377 11.06 5.23 9.82
N HIS A 378 10.68 3.97 9.65
CA HIS A 378 11.53 2.82 9.98
C HIS A 378 12.81 2.79 9.14
N ILE A 379 12.72 2.94 7.82
CA ILE A 379 13.90 2.95 6.94
C ILE A 379 14.83 4.12 7.28
N THR A 380 14.28 5.30 7.51
CA THR A 380 15.07 6.51 7.75
C THR A 380 15.68 6.55 9.15
N SER A 381 15.02 5.99 10.16
CA SER A 381 15.56 5.84 11.53
C SER A 381 16.60 4.73 11.64
N CYS A 382 16.32 3.55 11.08
CA CYS A 382 17.20 2.38 11.17
C CYS A 382 18.33 2.39 10.12
N LYS A 383 18.19 3.19 9.04
CA LYS A 383 19.09 3.21 7.87
C LYS A 383 19.19 1.84 7.17
N GLN A 384 18.18 1.01 7.36
CA GLN A 384 18.09 -0.35 6.85
C GLN A 384 16.63 -0.62 6.51
N TYR A 385 16.39 -1.42 5.47
CA TYR A 385 15.07 -1.97 5.23
C TYR A 385 15.09 -3.45 5.58
N HIS A 386 14.59 -3.78 6.77
CA HIS A 386 14.66 -5.15 7.28
C HIS A 386 13.73 -6.06 6.47
N ALA A 387 14.23 -7.23 6.07
CA ALA A 387 13.40 -8.26 5.43
C ALA A 387 12.19 -8.68 6.28
N GLN A 388 12.34 -8.67 7.61
CA GLN A 388 11.23 -8.92 8.54
C GLN A 388 10.17 -7.80 8.49
N THR A 389 10.59 -6.53 8.45
CA THR A 389 9.66 -5.40 8.30
C THR A 389 8.88 -5.51 7.01
N ARG A 390 9.57 -5.78 5.89
CA ARG A 390 8.92 -5.99 4.59
C ARG A 390 7.91 -7.14 4.64
N ALA A 391 8.36 -8.33 5.06
CA ALA A 391 7.51 -9.52 5.14
C ALA A 391 6.28 -9.30 6.04
N PHE A 392 6.44 -8.57 7.15
CA PHE A 392 5.36 -8.26 8.07
C PHE A 392 4.35 -7.25 7.51
N LEU A 393 4.81 -6.11 6.98
CA LEU A 393 3.92 -5.03 6.52
C LEU A 393 3.08 -5.45 5.30
N PHE A 394 3.62 -6.29 4.42
CA PHE A 394 2.89 -6.85 3.27
C PHE A 394 1.72 -7.77 3.66
N LEU A 395 1.61 -8.20 4.94
CA LEU A 395 0.44 -8.94 5.43
C LEU A 395 -0.83 -8.08 5.54
N PHE A 396 -0.70 -6.75 5.43
CA PHE A 396 -1.80 -5.80 5.61
C PHE A 396 -2.23 -5.17 4.30
N ALA A 397 -1.29 -4.59 3.56
CA ALA A 397 -1.55 -3.88 2.31
C ALA A 397 -0.30 -3.88 1.40
N THR A 398 -0.51 -3.64 0.11
CA THR A 398 0.58 -3.36 -0.84
C THR A 398 1.16 -1.99 -0.54
N LEU A 399 2.48 -1.92 -0.34
CA LEU A 399 3.19 -0.68 -0.05
C LEU A 399 3.70 -0.02 -1.32
N ASP A 400 3.77 1.31 -1.32
CA ASP A 400 4.32 2.09 -2.44
C ASP A 400 5.85 2.25 -2.27
N GLU A 401 6.55 1.13 -2.43
CA GLU A 401 8.01 1.09 -2.32
C GLU A 401 8.71 1.91 -3.40
N GLU A 402 8.09 2.07 -4.57
CA GLU A 402 8.64 2.86 -5.68
C GLU A 402 8.71 4.33 -5.28
N ALA A 403 7.60 4.88 -4.77
CA ALA A 403 7.57 6.28 -4.41
C ALA A 403 8.38 6.58 -3.14
N ILE A 404 8.48 5.64 -2.18
CA ILE A 404 9.41 5.74 -1.04
C ILE A 404 10.87 5.74 -1.56
N SER A 405 11.20 4.83 -2.48
CA SER A 405 12.53 4.78 -3.08
C SER A 405 12.91 6.07 -3.78
N GLU A 406 11.99 6.63 -4.57
CA GLU A 406 12.22 7.86 -5.33
C GLU A 406 12.44 9.05 -4.39
N THR A 407 11.64 9.12 -3.33
CA THR A 407 11.76 10.14 -2.28
C THR A 407 13.11 10.07 -1.57
N LEU A 408 13.61 8.87 -1.26
CA LEU A 408 14.91 8.69 -0.64
C LEU A 408 16.06 9.11 -1.57
N LYS A 409 16.03 8.69 -2.85
CA LYS A 409 17.12 8.97 -3.82
C LYS A 409 17.24 10.44 -4.17
N HIS A 410 16.10 11.12 -4.25
CA HIS A 410 16.03 12.48 -4.74
C HIS A 410 15.26 13.35 -3.75
N PRO A 411 15.76 13.54 -2.51
CA PRO A 411 15.07 14.37 -1.53
C PRO A 411 14.94 15.80 -2.05
N ASP A 412 15.98 16.30 -2.74
CA ASP A 412 15.96 17.60 -3.38
C ASP A 412 14.98 17.70 -4.53
N LYS A 413 14.76 16.63 -5.33
CA LYS A 413 13.71 16.67 -6.37
C LYS A 413 12.33 16.47 -5.79
N ALA A 414 12.15 15.74 -4.69
CA ALA A 414 10.88 15.65 -3.99
C ALA A 414 10.52 17.01 -3.37
N ILE A 415 11.50 17.68 -2.76
CA ILE A 415 11.41 19.07 -2.30
C ILE A 415 11.19 20.00 -3.49
N GLU A 416 11.96 19.90 -4.56
CA GLU A 416 11.91 20.78 -5.74
C GLU A 416 10.67 20.50 -6.59
N GLU A 417 10.09 19.30 -6.58
CA GLU A 417 8.82 18.97 -7.23
C GLU A 417 7.65 19.43 -6.36
N ALA A 418 7.74 19.31 -5.03
CA ALA A 418 6.80 19.96 -4.12
C ALA A 418 6.86 21.49 -4.27
N GLU A 419 8.06 22.07 -4.31
CA GLU A 419 8.31 23.48 -4.55
C GLU A 419 7.94 23.87 -5.98
N ARG A 420 8.16 23.05 -7.01
CA ARG A 420 7.78 23.31 -8.42
C ARG A 420 6.30 23.14 -8.62
N LYS A 421 5.61 22.22 -7.95
CA LYS A 421 4.14 22.18 -7.91
C LYS A 421 3.62 23.44 -7.24
N THR A 422 4.27 23.88 -6.16
CA THR A 422 3.97 25.15 -5.46
C THR A 422 4.33 26.39 -6.30
N LYS A 423 5.42 26.35 -7.07
CA LYS A 423 6.00 27.46 -7.84
C LYS A 423 5.39 27.54 -9.22
N ALA A 424 5.00 26.43 -9.85
CA ALA A 424 4.16 26.36 -11.05
C ALA A 424 2.71 26.76 -10.74
N ALA A 425 2.21 26.45 -9.55
CA ALA A 425 0.96 27.04 -9.04
C ALA A 425 1.10 28.57 -8.88
N LYS A 426 2.19 29.06 -8.27
CA LYS A 426 2.51 30.50 -8.17
C LYS A 426 2.81 31.15 -9.53
N GLU A 427 3.41 30.46 -10.49
CA GLU A 427 3.80 30.97 -11.81
C GLU A 427 2.62 30.97 -12.79
N LYS A 428 1.70 29.99 -12.73
CA LYS A 428 0.36 30.10 -13.36
C LYS A 428 -0.42 31.29 -12.79
N GLN A 429 -0.31 31.55 -11.49
CA GLN A 429 -0.83 32.76 -10.83
C GLN A 429 -0.14 34.04 -11.34
N SER A 430 1.19 34.02 -11.49
CA SER A 430 2.03 35.15 -11.93
C SER A 430 1.88 35.47 -13.41
N ALA A 431 1.70 34.47 -14.27
CA ALA A 431 1.40 34.62 -15.70
C ALA A 431 0.02 35.24 -15.91
N LYS A 432 -1.00 34.82 -15.13
CA LYS A 432 -2.30 35.52 -15.05
C LYS A 432 -2.16 36.96 -14.51
N LYS A 433 -1.30 37.18 -13.52
CA LYS A 433 -0.99 38.53 -12.98
C LYS A 433 -0.20 39.41 -13.95
N LYS A 434 0.66 38.87 -14.83
CA LYS A 434 1.38 39.62 -15.88
C LYS A 434 0.43 40.17 -16.94
N THR A 435 -0.63 39.43 -17.27
CA THR A 435 -1.74 39.93 -18.11
C THR A 435 -2.51 41.06 -17.41
N LEU A 436 -2.65 40.99 -16.08
CA LEU A 436 -3.30 42.02 -15.27
C LEU A 436 -2.40 43.26 -14.99
N ARG A 437 -1.08 43.09 -15.01
CA ARG A 437 -0.08 44.15 -14.70
C ARG A 437 0.22 45.10 -15.87
N ARG A 438 -0.33 44.86 -17.07
CA ARG A 438 -0.44 45.90 -18.12
C ARG A 438 -1.50 46.98 -17.79
N VAL A 439 -2.30 46.79 -16.72
CA VAL A 439 -3.39 47.71 -16.33
C VAL A 439 -3.07 48.50 -15.05
N GLY A 440 -1.94 48.26 -14.36
CA GLY A 440 -1.67 48.88 -13.06
C GLY A 440 -0.24 49.34 -12.87
N ILE A 441 0.01 50.63 -13.17
CA ILE A 441 1.20 51.37 -12.75
C ILE A 441 1.00 51.84 -11.30
N GLY A 442 1.98 51.61 -10.42
CA GLY A 442 2.22 52.45 -9.24
C GLY A 442 2.25 51.77 -7.86
N LEU A 443 3.41 51.94 -7.17
CA LEU A 443 3.73 51.75 -5.72
C LEU A 443 3.84 50.29 -5.22
N GLY A 444 4.89 49.76 -4.57
CA GLY A 444 6.22 50.18 -4.07
C GLY A 444 6.68 49.04 -3.10
N ALA A 445 7.77 48.31 -3.39
CA ALA A 445 9.03 48.21 -2.59
C ALA A 445 8.83 47.89 -1.06
N VAL A 446 9.45 46.92 -0.36
CA VAL A 446 10.83 46.39 -0.28
C VAL A 446 10.85 45.12 0.63
N ALA A 447 11.93 44.31 0.51
CA ALA A 447 12.52 43.34 1.47
C ALA A 447 12.18 41.84 1.21
N GLY A 448 13.05 40.96 0.72
CA GLY A 448 14.51 40.97 0.53
C GLY A 448 15.18 39.98 1.49
N GLY A 449 15.82 38.92 0.97
CA GLY A 449 16.69 38.06 1.77
C GLY A 449 16.97 36.66 1.20
N VAL A 450 17.90 36.57 0.24
CA VAL A 450 18.64 35.34 -0.11
C VAL A 450 19.92 35.33 0.73
N ILE A 451 20.28 34.20 1.33
CA ILE A 451 21.65 33.96 1.80
C ILE A 451 22.14 32.59 1.28
N VAL A 452 23.26 32.65 0.56
CA VAL A 452 24.14 31.54 0.17
C VAL A 452 25.20 31.37 1.26
N GLY A 453 25.53 30.13 1.65
CA GLY A 453 26.65 29.88 2.56
C GLY A 453 26.97 28.41 2.78
N VAL A 454 28.18 28.01 2.36
CA VAL A 454 28.76 26.67 2.33
C VAL A 454 29.47 26.34 3.66
N THR A 455 29.51 25.05 4.02
CA THR A 455 30.36 24.33 5.02
C THR A 455 29.74 23.99 6.39
N GLY A 456 29.56 22.67 6.62
CA GLY A 456 29.90 21.94 7.85
C GLY A 456 29.05 22.11 9.13
N GLY A 457 28.27 21.06 9.46
CA GLY A 457 28.15 20.50 10.82
C GLY A 457 27.49 21.32 11.95
N LEU A 458 26.31 20.84 12.38
CA LEU A 458 25.61 21.09 13.65
C LEU A 458 24.97 22.48 13.88
N ALA A 459 23.66 22.58 13.62
CA ALA A 459 22.62 23.11 14.53
C ALA A 459 21.31 23.40 13.74
N ALA A 460 20.20 22.77 14.13
CA ALA A 460 18.89 23.43 14.01
C ALA A 460 18.92 24.66 14.95
N PRO A 461 18.31 25.82 14.63
CA PRO A 461 16.94 25.91 14.13
C PRO A 461 16.66 27.09 13.16
N LEU A 462 15.98 26.84 12.03
CA LEU A 462 15.19 27.88 11.33
C LEU A 462 14.41 27.28 10.14
N ILE A 463 13.45 26.39 10.41
CA ILE A 463 12.48 26.01 9.38
C ILE A 463 11.10 25.89 10.04
N GLY A 464 10.46 27.03 10.28
CA GLY A 464 9.07 27.10 10.76
C GLY A 464 8.03 27.22 9.64
N ALA A 465 8.45 27.30 8.37
CA ALA A 465 7.54 27.55 7.24
C ALA A 465 7.85 26.72 5.98
N GLY A 466 8.71 25.70 6.09
CA GLY A 466 9.16 24.90 4.95
C GLY A 466 9.44 23.42 5.22
N VAL A 467 9.13 22.89 6.41
CA VAL A 467 9.43 21.49 6.79
C VAL A 467 8.36 20.51 6.34
N GLY A 468 7.12 20.94 6.11
CA GLY A 468 6.01 20.03 5.82
C GLY A 468 5.96 19.44 4.40
N THR A 469 6.81 19.91 3.47
CA THR A 469 6.59 19.74 2.03
C THR A 469 7.05 18.41 1.44
N VAL A 470 7.97 17.69 2.09
CA VAL A 470 8.57 16.46 1.49
C VAL A 470 7.66 15.24 1.61
N LEU A 471 6.73 15.23 2.58
CA LEU A 471 5.88 14.07 2.89
C LEU A 471 4.38 14.35 2.82
N GLY A 472 3.98 15.50 2.28
CA GLY A 472 2.57 15.76 1.94
C GLY A 472 1.99 14.75 0.94
N TRP A 473 2.83 13.98 0.24
CA TRP A 473 2.41 12.91 -0.66
C TRP A 473 2.23 11.53 0.02
N LEU A 474 2.80 11.31 1.22
CA LEU A 474 2.53 10.14 2.07
C LEU A 474 1.32 10.36 3.00
N GLY A 475 0.71 11.55 3.00
CA GLY A 475 -0.40 11.91 3.89
C GLY A 475 -0.01 12.29 5.32
N VAL A 476 1.19 12.88 5.49
CA VAL A 476 1.79 13.12 6.82
C VAL A 476 2.24 14.58 7.00
N GLY A 477 1.85 15.46 6.07
CA GLY A 477 2.23 16.88 6.09
C GLY A 477 1.86 17.54 7.42
N GLY A 478 2.85 18.11 8.11
CA GLY A 478 2.61 18.93 9.32
C GLY A 478 2.48 18.20 10.67
N THR A 479 2.60 16.87 10.72
CA THR A 479 2.46 16.08 11.96
C THR A 479 3.83 15.79 12.61
N VAL A 480 3.88 15.37 13.89
CA VAL A 480 5.13 14.97 14.57
C VAL A 480 5.87 13.87 13.78
N ALA A 481 5.13 12.91 13.22
CA ALA A 481 5.64 11.89 12.32
C ALA A 481 6.28 12.50 11.05
N GLY A 482 5.65 13.53 10.47
CA GLY A 482 6.17 14.26 9.31
C GLY A 482 7.42 15.10 9.63
N VAL A 483 7.50 15.68 10.83
CA VAL A 483 8.68 16.45 11.31
C VAL A 483 9.86 15.53 11.59
N LEU A 484 9.64 14.34 12.18
CA LEU A 484 10.69 13.35 12.39
C LEU A 484 11.19 12.76 11.06
N ALA A 485 10.27 12.42 10.17
CA ALA A 485 10.59 11.82 8.89
C ALA A 485 11.32 12.79 7.93
N THR A 486 10.97 14.08 7.94
CA THR A 486 11.67 15.12 7.15
C THR A 486 13.10 15.39 7.63
N GLY A 487 13.37 15.29 8.93
CA GLY A 487 14.73 15.38 9.47
C GLY A 487 15.63 14.19 9.12
N LEU A 488 15.05 13.04 8.78
CA LEU A 488 15.77 11.79 8.49
C LEU A 488 15.90 11.48 6.98
N ALA A 489 15.02 12.06 6.14
CA ALA A 489 14.95 11.82 4.70
C ALA A 489 16.14 12.34 3.87
N SER A 490 16.90 13.33 4.38
CA SER A 490 17.88 14.09 3.59
C SER A 490 19.33 13.61 3.71
N SER A 491 19.60 12.34 3.99
CA SER A 491 20.99 11.86 4.13
C SER A 491 21.41 10.95 2.99
N SER A 492 22.41 11.38 2.20
CA SER A 492 23.18 10.55 1.26
C SER A 492 23.70 9.25 1.90
N VAL A 493 23.78 9.21 3.23
CA VAL A 493 24.10 8.04 4.06
C VAL A 493 23.03 6.95 3.96
N VAL A 494 21.73 7.29 4.01
CA VAL A 494 20.64 6.30 3.93
C VAL A 494 20.60 5.67 2.53
N CYS A 495 20.68 6.48 1.47
CA CYS A 495 20.70 5.98 0.10
C CYS A 495 21.94 5.13 -0.21
N GLY A 496 23.12 5.57 0.24
CA GLY A 496 24.34 4.78 0.09
C GLY A 496 24.30 3.45 0.87
N ALA A 497 23.62 3.41 2.02
CA ALA A 497 23.45 2.19 2.81
C ALA A 497 22.42 1.23 2.20
N LEU A 498 21.28 1.73 1.71
CA LEU A 498 20.20 0.91 1.14
C LEU A 498 20.60 0.34 -0.22
N PHE A 499 20.87 1.19 -1.21
CA PHE A 499 21.08 0.73 -2.59
C PHE A 499 22.48 0.13 -2.78
N GLY A 500 23.36 0.29 -1.78
CA GLY A 500 24.71 -0.21 -1.81
C GLY A 500 25.52 0.44 -2.93
N VAL A 501 26.62 -0.21 -3.30
CA VAL A 501 27.51 0.24 -4.38
C VAL A 501 27.76 -0.90 -5.35
N TYR A 502 26.70 -1.66 -5.64
CA TYR A 502 26.74 -2.78 -6.55
C TYR A 502 27.25 -2.34 -7.95
N GLY A 503 28.27 -3.01 -8.50
CA GLY A 503 28.98 -2.57 -9.71
C GLY A 503 30.02 -1.45 -9.52
N SER A 504 30.20 -0.92 -8.30
CA SER A 504 31.30 0.00 -8.00
C SER A 504 32.66 -0.70 -7.99
N LYS A 505 33.74 0.07 -8.13
CA LYS A 505 35.12 -0.43 -7.98
C LYS A 505 35.31 -1.25 -6.71
N LYS A 506 34.72 -0.84 -5.58
CA LYS A 506 34.86 -1.52 -4.29
C LYS A 506 34.14 -2.87 -4.26
N SER A 507 32.93 -2.98 -4.82
CA SER A 507 32.21 -4.25 -4.92
C SER A 507 32.88 -5.19 -5.91
N ILE A 508 33.40 -4.66 -7.04
CA ILE A 508 34.19 -5.42 -7.99
C ILE A 508 35.46 -5.96 -7.30
N GLU A 509 36.20 -5.14 -6.55
CA GLU A 509 37.38 -5.56 -5.77
C GLU A 509 37.06 -6.64 -4.72
N VAL A 510 35.90 -6.53 -4.05
CA VAL A 510 35.45 -7.54 -3.08
C VAL A 510 35.17 -8.86 -3.78
N VAL A 511 34.44 -8.86 -4.90
CA VAL A 511 34.18 -10.06 -5.70
C VAL A 511 35.48 -10.63 -6.28
N ASP A 512 36.36 -9.77 -6.81
CA ASP A 512 37.65 -10.12 -7.40
C ASP A 512 38.58 -10.82 -6.39
N ARG A 513 38.51 -10.44 -5.11
CA ARG A 513 39.28 -11.10 -4.04
C ARG A 513 38.95 -12.58 -3.88
N TYR A 514 37.72 -12.99 -4.18
CA TYR A 514 37.25 -14.36 -4.04
C TYR A 514 37.35 -15.18 -5.34
N THR A 515 37.86 -14.58 -6.43
CA THR A 515 38.09 -15.29 -7.71
C THR A 515 39.07 -16.45 -7.59
N LYS A 516 39.89 -16.47 -6.54
CA LYS A 516 40.79 -17.59 -6.22
C LYS A 516 40.06 -18.86 -5.75
N ALA A 517 38.84 -18.73 -5.24
CA ALA A 517 38.02 -19.86 -4.78
C ALA A 517 37.01 -20.30 -5.85
N VAL A 518 36.54 -19.36 -6.68
CA VAL A 518 35.59 -19.53 -7.79
C VAL A 518 36.01 -18.59 -8.91
N HIS A 519 36.50 -19.10 -10.05
CA HIS A 519 37.24 -18.30 -11.04
C HIS A 519 36.36 -17.30 -11.79
N ASP A 520 35.12 -17.67 -12.07
CA ASP A 520 34.19 -16.90 -12.90
C ASP A 520 32.97 -16.41 -12.09
N LEU A 521 33.23 -15.77 -10.96
CA LEU A 521 32.17 -15.25 -10.08
C LEU A 521 31.82 -13.80 -10.45
N ALA A 522 30.57 -13.57 -10.83
CA ALA A 522 30.03 -12.22 -10.99
C ALA A 522 28.55 -12.22 -10.62
N ILE A 523 28.03 -11.06 -10.23
CA ILE A 523 26.59 -10.84 -10.20
C ILE A 523 26.29 -10.05 -11.48
N ARG A 524 25.17 -10.35 -12.14
CA ARG A 524 24.77 -9.75 -13.42
C ARG A 524 23.35 -9.19 -13.31
N PRO A 525 23.11 -7.93 -13.67
CA PRO A 525 21.75 -7.44 -13.78
C PRO A 525 21.01 -8.17 -14.91
N VAL A 526 19.79 -8.64 -14.65
CA VAL A 526 18.91 -9.22 -15.70
C VAL A 526 18.31 -8.10 -16.55
N PHE A 527 17.93 -7.00 -15.90
CA PHE A 527 17.48 -5.75 -16.52
C PHE A 527 18.30 -4.57 -16.01
N ALA A 528 18.24 -3.43 -16.69
CA ALA A 528 18.83 -2.20 -16.18
C ALA A 528 18.30 -1.90 -14.75
N PRO A 529 19.18 -1.79 -13.73
CA PRO A 529 18.75 -1.57 -12.36
C PRO A 529 17.95 -0.28 -12.21
N LYS A 530 16.84 -0.36 -11.49
CA LYS A 530 15.99 0.78 -11.10
C LYS A 530 16.29 1.25 -9.68
N ASP A 531 17.16 0.53 -8.97
CA ASP A 531 17.50 0.74 -7.56
C ASP A 531 16.25 0.62 -6.67
N THR A 532 15.50 -0.48 -6.79
CA THR A 532 14.30 -0.71 -5.96
C THR A 532 14.65 -1.00 -4.50
N LEU A 533 13.69 -0.86 -3.58
CA LEU A 533 13.89 -1.11 -2.14
C LEU A 533 14.12 -2.59 -1.78
N ALA A 534 13.75 -3.52 -2.64
CA ALA A 534 14.03 -4.94 -2.52
C ALA A 534 14.79 -5.46 -3.74
N VAL A 535 15.49 -6.59 -3.56
CA VAL A 535 16.32 -7.20 -4.60
C VAL A 535 15.99 -8.68 -4.75
N ARG A 536 16.02 -9.16 -5.99
CA ARG A 536 15.99 -10.58 -6.31
C ARG A 536 17.34 -11.03 -6.85
N LEU A 537 17.87 -12.12 -6.30
CA LEU A 537 19.08 -12.78 -6.80
C LEU A 537 18.75 -14.21 -7.22
N CYS A 538 18.88 -14.45 -8.52
CA CYS A 538 18.60 -15.73 -9.15
C CYS A 538 19.90 -16.51 -9.39
N VAL A 539 19.85 -17.84 -9.28
CA VAL A 539 21.02 -18.71 -9.46
C VAL A 539 20.65 -19.91 -10.32
N SER A 540 21.21 -19.96 -11.53
CA SER A 540 21.06 -21.09 -12.46
C SER A 540 21.92 -22.28 -12.00
N GLY A 541 21.42 -23.50 -12.18
CA GLY A 541 22.10 -24.74 -11.76
C GLY A 541 22.85 -25.50 -12.86
N TRP A 542 22.63 -25.14 -14.11
CA TRP A 542 23.34 -25.58 -15.31
C TRP A 542 23.01 -24.59 -16.44
N LEU A 543 23.79 -24.58 -17.52
CA LEU A 543 23.65 -23.61 -18.62
C LEU A 543 23.82 -24.32 -19.96
N ASP A 544 22.99 -24.04 -20.97
CA ASP A 544 23.25 -24.48 -22.34
C ASP A 544 24.19 -23.50 -23.06
N SER A 545 24.10 -22.23 -22.71
CA SER A 545 24.96 -21.17 -23.21
C SER A 545 25.23 -20.10 -22.14
N PRO A 546 26.24 -19.23 -22.31
CA PRO A 546 26.53 -18.16 -21.35
C PRO A 546 25.35 -17.22 -21.08
N GLU A 547 24.44 -17.05 -22.04
CA GLU A 547 23.24 -16.21 -21.91
C GLU A 547 22.25 -16.76 -20.87
N ASP A 548 22.27 -18.08 -20.59
CA ASP A 548 21.39 -18.72 -19.60
C ASP A 548 21.68 -18.30 -18.15
N VAL A 549 22.73 -17.53 -17.92
CA VAL A 549 22.96 -16.87 -16.63
C VAL A 549 21.78 -15.95 -16.33
N THR A 550 21.30 -15.16 -17.30
CA THR A 550 20.22 -14.19 -17.11
C THR A 550 18.91 -14.59 -17.81
N ALA A 551 18.97 -15.33 -18.92
CA ALA A 551 17.81 -15.59 -19.77
C ALA A 551 16.61 -16.26 -19.07
N PRO A 552 16.75 -17.26 -18.18
CA PRO A 552 15.61 -17.88 -17.50
C PRO A 552 14.87 -16.94 -16.54
N TRP A 553 15.49 -15.81 -16.20
CA TRP A 553 15.04 -14.89 -15.16
C TRP A 553 14.35 -13.64 -15.72
N THR A 554 14.20 -13.53 -17.04
CA THR A 554 13.47 -12.44 -17.70
C THR A 554 11.96 -12.48 -17.44
N ILE A 555 11.48 -13.55 -16.79
CA ILE A 555 10.10 -13.74 -16.31
C ILE A 555 9.68 -12.78 -15.19
N PHE A 556 10.61 -12.01 -14.63
CA PHE A 556 10.37 -11.15 -13.48
C PHE A 556 10.17 -9.68 -13.87
N GLY A 557 9.29 -9.00 -13.13
CA GLY A 557 9.10 -7.55 -13.17
C GLY A 557 9.07 -6.93 -11.76
N GLY A 558 8.95 -5.61 -11.72
CA GLY A 558 8.86 -4.83 -10.47
C GLY A 558 10.22 -4.59 -9.81
N GLU A 559 10.78 -5.61 -9.17
CA GLU A 559 12.02 -5.52 -8.37
C GLU A 559 13.29 -5.64 -9.22
N ASP A 560 14.38 -5.03 -8.75
CA ASP A 560 15.73 -5.24 -9.27
C ASP A 560 16.07 -6.73 -9.22
N THR A 561 16.26 -7.32 -10.39
CA THR A 561 16.57 -8.75 -10.54
C THR A 561 18.00 -8.91 -11.05
N PHE A 562 18.79 -9.66 -10.30
CA PHE A 562 20.16 -10.05 -10.63
C PHE A 562 20.26 -11.55 -10.78
N ALA A 563 21.22 -12.01 -11.56
CA ALA A 563 21.64 -13.40 -11.64
C ALA A 563 23.08 -13.56 -11.16
N LEU A 564 23.36 -14.66 -10.47
CA LEU A 564 24.72 -15.04 -10.12
C LEU A 564 25.35 -15.81 -11.29
N GLN A 565 26.39 -15.23 -11.88
CA GLN A 565 27.34 -15.93 -12.74
C GLN A 565 28.35 -16.66 -11.87
N TRP A 566 28.51 -17.97 -12.10
CA TRP A 566 29.52 -18.78 -11.42
C TRP A 566 29.92 -19.95 -12.33
N GLU A 567 31.23 -20.13 -12.54
CA GLU A 567 31.82 -21.30 -13.21
C GLU A 567 31.10 -21.69 -14.51
N VAL A 568 30.89 -20.72 -15.42
CA VAL A 568 30.07 -20.89 -16.63
C VAL A 568 30.50 -22.11 -17.46
N ASP A 569 31.80 -22.29 -17.66
CA ASP A 569 32.34 -23.43 -18.42
C ASP A 569 31.96 -24.78 -17.79
N ALA A 570 32.04 -24.89 -16.46
CA ALA A 570 31.68 -26.13 -15.75
C ALA A 570 30.16 -26.40 -15.78
N LEU A 571 29.33 -25.34 -15.84
CA LEU A 571 27.88 -25.47 -15.97
C LEU A 571 27.45 -25.88 -17.38
N ILE A 572 28.16 -25.43 -18.42
CA ILE A 572 27.96 -25.85 -19.82
C ILE A 572 28.42 -27.29 -20.04
N GLU A 573 29.58 -27.65 -19.49
CA GLU A 573 30.05 -29.04 -19.50
C GLU A 573 29.04 -29.97 -18.80
N LEU A 574 28.49 -29.52 -17.67
CA LEU A 574 27.45 -30.26 -16.96
C LEU A 574 26.19 -30.41 -17.82
N SER A 575 25.67 -29.35 -18.44
CA SER A 575 24.48 -29.46 -19.29
C SER A 575 24.70 -30.45 -20.44
N SER A 576 25.85 -30.36 -21.10
CA SER A 576 26.25 -31.27 -22.17
C SER A 576 26.26 -32.73 -21.70
N ALA A 577 26.81 -32.99 -20.51
CA ALA A 577 26.85 -34.33 -19.92
C ALA A 577 25.45 -34.83 -19.54
N LEU A 578 24.59 -33.98 -18.97
CA LEU A 578 23.19 -34.32 -18.65
C LEU A 578 22.37 -34.59 -19.92
N GLY A 579 22.57 -33.79 -20.98
CA GLY A 579 21.94 -34.01 -22.28
C GLY A 579 22.38 -35.33 -22.93
N ALA A 580 23.68 -35.65 -22.87
CA ALA A 580 24.19 -36.94 -23.33
C ALA A 580 23.63 -38.12 -22.52
N LEU A 581 23.47 -37.95 -21.21
CA LEU A 581 22.85 -38.94 -20.33
C LEU A 581 21.41 -39.22 -20.77
N VAL A 582 20.57 -38.19 -20.87
CA VAL A 582 19.14 -38.33 -21.24
C VAL A 582 18.97 -38.96 -22.63
N LYS A 583 19.87 -38.66 -23.58
CA LYS A 583 19.84 -39.23 -24.93
C LYS A 583 20.30 -40.69 -25.03
N SER A 584 20.90 -41.26 -23.99
CA SER A 584 21.38 -42.65 -24.02
C SER A 584 20.22 -43.67 -24.04
N GLU A 585 20.40 -44.81 -24.73
CA GLU A 585 19.35 -45.83 -24.89
C GLU A 585 18.80 -46.33 -23.55
N ALA A 586 19.69 -46.60 -22.58
CA ALA A 586 19.30 -47.05 -21.25
C ALA A 586 18.49 -45.98 -20.50
N MET A 587 18.83 -44.71 -20.66
CA MET A 587 18.10 -43.61 -20.01
C MET A 587 16.77 -43.29 -20.69
N ARG A 588 16.65 -43.47 -22.01
CA ARG A 588 15.36 -43.42 -22.71
C ARG A 588 14.41 -44.51 -22.18
N PHE A 589 14.93 -45.71 -21.92
CA PHE A 589 14.18 -46.79 -21.28
C PHE A 589 13.75 -46.44 -19.86
N VAL A 590 14.66 -45.92 -19.04
CA VAL A 590 14.38 -45.43 -17.68
C VAL A 590 13.28 -44.36 -17.71
N GLY A 591 13.41 -43.32 -18.53
CA GLY A 591 12.40 -42.26 -18.66
C GLY A 591 11.02 -42.82 -19.04
N ALA A 592 10.96 -43.73 -20.01
CA ALA A 592 9.72 -44.40 -20.43
C ALA A 592 9.06 -45.19 -19.28
N GLU A 593 9.85 -45.89 -18.47
CA GLU A 593 9.34 -46.68 -17.34
C GLU A 593 8.84 -45.79 -16.18
N VAL A 594 9.48 -44.65 -15.93
CA VAL A 594 9.03 -43.64 -14.93
C VAL A 594 7.66 -43.10 -15.31
N LEU A 595 7.46 -42.76 -16.59
CA LEU A 595 6.17 -42.30 -17.12
C LEU A 595 5.07 -43.33 -16.91
N LYS A 596 5.38 -44.63 -17.05
CA LYS A 596 4.40 -45.71 -16.96
C LYS A 596 4.10 -46.17 -15.52
N ARG A 597 5.11 -46.32 -14.67
CA ARG A 597 4.97 -46.99 -13.36
C ARG A 597 5.19 -46.09 -12.14
N THR A 598 5.68 -44.85 -12.30
CA THR A 598 5.82 -43.83 -11.23
C THR A 598 6.54 -44.32 -9.95
N VAL A 599 7.44 -45.31 -10.04
CA VAL A 599 8.18 -45.86 -8.88
C VAL A 599 9.68 -46.03 -9.18
N PHE A 600 10.52 -45.16 -8.62
CA PHE A 600 11.98 -45.19 -8.83
C PHE A 600 12.71 -46.43 -8.28
N ALA A 601 12.14 -47.12 -7.30
CA ALA A 601 12.73 -48.34 -6.75
C ALA A 601 12.74 -49.49 -7.78
N ALA A 602 11.70 -49.56 -8.63
CA ALA A 602 11.63 -50.53 -9.72
C ALA A 602 12.67 -50.21 -10.82
N LEU A 603 12.99 -48.93 -11.04
CA LEU A 603 13.98 -48.49 -12.02
C LEU A 603 15.41 -48.91 -11.70
N PHE A 604 15.82 -48.81 -10.44
CA PHE A 604 17.15 -49.26 -10.03
C PHE A 604 17.30 -50.78 -10.03
N ALA A 605 16.20 -51.51 -9.81
CA ALA A 605 16.17 -52.96 -9.90
C ALA A 605 16.09 -53.48 -11.35
N ALA A 606 15.59 -52.67 -12.28
CA ALA A 606 15.39 -53.06 -13.67
C ALA A 606 16.69 -53.12 -14.49
N LEU A 607 17.68 -52.25 -14.23
CA LEU A 607 18.92 -52.24 -15.00
C LEU A 607 20.03 -53.08 -14.35
N SER A 608 20.79 -53.81 -15.18
CA SER A 608 21.95 -54.56 -14.71
C SER A 608 23.07 -53.67 -14.14
N PRO A 609 23.91 -54.18 -13.19
CA PRO A 609 25.00 -53.39 -12.60
C PRO A 609 26.00 -52.82 -13.62
N SER A 610 26.25 -53.52 -14.73
CA SER A 610 27.18 -53.06 -15.76
C SER A 610 26.67 -51.84 -16.52
N ILE A 611 25.35 -51.72 -16.71
CA ILE A 611 24.70 -50.56 -17.31
C ILE A 611 24.78 -49.37 -16.36
N TRP A 612 24.59 -49.58 -15.06
CA TRP A 612 24.78 -48.54 -14.05
C TRP A 612 26.20 -47.97 -14.03
N VAL A 613 27.23 -48.81 -14.22
CA VAL A 613 28.62 -48.34 -14.33
C VAL A 613 28.83 -47.47 -15.59
N ARG A 614 28.22 -47.85 -16.73
CA ARG A 614 28.30 -47.04 -17.96
C ARG A 614 27.59 -45.70 -17.81
N ILE A 615 26.36 -45.71 -17.30
CA ILE A 615 25.60 -44.50 -16.97
C ILE A 615 26.42 -43.61 -16.03
N ALA A 616 27.03 -44.23 -15.00
CA ALA A 616 27.84 -43.49 -14.05
C ALA A 616 29.01 -42.77 -14.71
N SER A 617 29.72 -43.44 -15.62
CA SER A 617 30.89 -42.86 -16.30
C SER A 617 30.56 -41.64 -17.18
N LEU A 618 29.32 -41.49 -17.65
CA LEU A 618 28.91 -40.38 -18.53
C LEU A 618 28.79 -39.04 -17.78
N VAL A 619 28.39 -39.07 -16.52
CA VAL A 619 28.05 -37.84 -15.76
C VAL A 619 28.80 -37.71 -14.45
N SER A 620 29.39 -38.78 -13.90
CA SER A 620 29.98 -38.73 -12.56
C SER A 620 31.05 -37.66 -12.39
N ASN A 621 31.86 -37.42 -13.43
CA ASN A 621 32.94 -36.43 -13.36
C ASN A 621 32.40 -34.98 -13.46
N PRO A 622 31.66 -34.58 -14.52
CA PRO A 622 31.07 -33.23 -14.57
C PRO A 622 30.15 -32.91 -13.40
N TRP A 623 29.29 -33.85 -12.98
CA TRP A 623 28.38 -33.62 -11.84
C TRP A 623 29.12 -33.43 -10.51
N ALA A 624 30.05 -34.32 -10.18
CA ALA A 624 30.79 -34.20 -8.91
C ALA A 624 31.66 -32.94 -8.88
N HIS A 625 32.27 -32.59 -10.01
CA HIS A 625 33.05 -31.37 -10.17
C HIS A 625 32.17 -30.12 -9.96
N SER A 626 31.08 -29.98 -10.72
CA SER A 626 30.19 -28.82 -10.63
C SER A 626 29.47 -28.72 -9.28
N ARG A 627 29.14 -29.84 -8.62
CA ARG A 627 28.61 -29.85 -7.25
C ARG A 627 29.64 -29.33 -6.22
N SER A 628 30.90 -29.72 -6.36
CA SER A 628 31.99 -29.22 -5.50
C SER A 628 32.18 -27.71 -5.68
N LEU A 629 32.14 -27.23 -6.92
CA LEU A 629 32.17 -25.81 -7.25
C LEU A 629 30.95 -25.07 -6.68
N ALA A 630 29.74 -25.63 -6.79
CA ALA A 630 28.52 -25.06 -6.22
C ALA A 630 28.64 -24.84 -4.71
N THR A 631 29.24 -25.79 -4.01
CA THR A 631 29.47 -25.69 -2.56
C THR A 631 30.42 -24.56 -2.21
N LYS A 632 31.48 -24.36 -3.01
CA LYS A 632 32.41 -23.23 -2.84
C LYS A 632 31.74 -21.90 -3.17
N ALA A 633 31.01 -21.83 -4.29
CA ALA A 633 30.26 -20.66 -4.73
C ALA A 633 29.21 -20.24 -3.70
N GLY A 634 28.50 -21.19 -3.10
CA GLY A 634 27.53 -20.89 -2.03
C GLY A 634 28.17 -20.26 -0.80
N LYS A 635 29.32 -20.76 -0.35
CA LYS A 635 30.06 -20.14 0.76
C LYS A 635 30.51 -18.71 0.41
N VAL A 636 31.05 -18.51 -0.79
CA VAL A 636 31.45 -17.16 -1.23
C VAL A 636 30.24 -16.24 -1.33
N LEU A 637 29.12 -16.72 -1.89
CA LEU A 637 27.87 -15.96 -1.93
C LEU A 637 27.41 -15.56 -0.53
N GLY A 638 27.42 -16.47 0.44
CA GLY A 638 27.09 -16.17 1.82
C GLY A 638 27.96 -15.04 2.40
N ILE A 639 29.26 -15.05 2.13
CA ILE A 639 30.19 -13.97 2.54
C ILE A 639 29.81 -12.64 1.89
N LEU A 640 29.53 -12.64 0.59
CA LEU A 640 29.13 -11.44 -0.16
C LEU A 640 27.82 -10.85 0.39
N LEU A 641 26.83 -11.70 0.69
CA LEU A 641 25.56 -11.28 1.28
C LEU A 641 25.76 -10.69 2.68
N ALA A 642 26.58 -11.31 3.52
CA ALA A 642 26.93 -10.78 4.85
C ALA A 642 27.62 -9.41 4.75
N GLN A 643 28.49 -9.23 3.76
CA GLN A 643 29.17 -7.97 3.47
C GLN A 643 28.28 -6.91 2.79
N ARG A 644 26.99 -7.16 2.60
CA ARG A 644 26.01 -6.22 2.05
C ARG A 644 26.38 -5.72 0.64
N VAL A 645 26.90 -6.57 -0.24
CA VAL A 645 27.29 -6.15 -1.60
C VAL A 645 26.12 -5.66 -2.46
N LEU A 646 24.90 -6.09 -2.15
CA LEU A 646 23.64 -5.62 -2.77
C LEU A 646 22.95 -4.50 -1.96
N GLY A 647 23.63 -3.98 -0.93
CA GLY A 647 23.12 -3.00 0.02
C GLY A 647 22.33 -3.61 1.18
N ASN A 648 21.73 -2.78 2.02
CA ASN A 648 20.89 -3.18 3.17
C ASN A 648 19.41 -3.37 2.77
N ARG A 649 19.18 -3.94 1.59
CA ARG A 649 17.84 -4.23 1.05
C ARG A 649 17.44 -5.68 1.36
N PRO A 650 16.15 -5.97 1.56
CA PRO A 650 15.65 -7.34 1.61
C PRO A 650 15.98 -8.09 0.33
N ILE A 651 16.47 -9.32 0.46
CA ILE A 651 16.91 -10.15 -0.66
C ILE A 651 16.01 -11.36 -0.80
N THR A 652 15.42 -11.53 -1.98
CA THR A 652 14.75 -12.77 -2.41
C THR A 652 15.73 -13.64 -3.20
N LEU A 653 15.93 -14.89 -2.79
CA LEU A 653 16.81 -15.84 -3.48
C LEU A 653 15.98 -16.85 -4.27
N VAL A 654 16.33 -17.07 -5.54
CA VAL A 654 15.64 -18.04 -6.40
C VAL A 654 16.68 -18.91 -7.09
N GLY A 655 16.53 -20.23 -7.03
CA GLY A 655 17.42 -21.13 -7.74
C GLY A 655 16.74 -22.41 -8.19
N TYR A 656 17.35 -23.06 -9.17
CA TYR A 656 17.02 -24.42 -9.54
C TYR A 656 18.28 -25.30 -9.58
N SER A 657 18.12 -26.61 -9.40
CA SER A 657 19.23 -27.58 -9.51
C SER A 657 20.44 -27.20 -8.62
N LEU A 658 21.67 -27.22 -9.13
CA LEU A 658 22.87 -26.82 -8.38
C LEU A 658 22.84 -25.35 -7.95
N GLY A 659 22.05 -24.49 -8.59
CA GLY A 659 21.85 -23.11 -8.15
C GLY A 659 21.08 -23.05 -6.83
N SER A 660 20.11 -23.95 -6.62
CA SER A 660 19.48 -24.15 -5.32
C SER A 660 20.48 -24.63 -4.26
N LEU A 661 21.47 -25.46 -4.63
CA LEU A 661 22.54 -25.87 -3.72
C LEU A 661 23.45 -24.69 -3.35
N VAL A 662 23.84 -23.84 -4.32
CA VAL A 662 24.60 -22.60 -4.04
C VAL A 662 23.86 -21.74 -3.01
N ILE A 663 22.56 -21.51 -3.21
CA ILE A 663 21.74 -20.73 -2.28
C ILE A 663 21.68 -21.40 -0.91
N PHE A 664 21.43 -22.71 -0.86
CA PHE A 664 21.32 -23.44 0.40
C PHE A 664 22.62 -23.36 1.21
N GLU A 665 23.78 -23.53 0.56
CA GLU A 665 25.09 -23.38 1.19
C GLU A 665 25.38 -21.94 1.63
N ALA A 666 24.90 -20.94 0.90
CA ALA A 666 24.96 -19.54 1.33
C ALA A 666 24.14 -19.31 2.60
N LEU A 667 22.93 -19.88 2.68
CA LEU A 667 22.10 -19.82 3.89
C LEU A 667 22.75 -20.53 5.08
N GLN A 668 23.39 -21.69 4.86
CA GLN A 668 24.17 -22.36 5.91
C GLN A 668 25.31 -21.49 6.42
N HIS A 669 26.02 -20.80 5.51
CA HIS A 669 27.08 -19.88 5.89
C HIS A 669 26.54 -18.70 6.71
N LEU A 670 25.47 -18.06 6.25
CA LEU A 670 24.81 -16.98 7.00
C LEU A 670 24.32 -17.47 8.38
N ALA A 671 23.78 -18.69 8.46
CA ALA A 671 23.32 -19.26 9.73
C ALA A 671 24.47 -19.45 10.74
N SER A 672 25.70 -19.62 10.26
CA SER A 672 26.90 -19.77 11.10
C SER A 672 27.46 -18.46 11.65
N LEU A 673 27.03 -17.31 11.12
CA LEU A 673 27.45 -15.98 11.55
C LEU A 673 26.59 -15.47 12.72
N PRO A 674 27.05 -14.44 13.46
CA PRO A 674 26.24 -13.82 14.50
C PRO A 674 24.87 -13.34 13.98
N PRO A 675 23.77 -13.57 14.72
CA PRO A 675 22.44 -13.12 14.32
C PRO A 675 22.40 -11.64 13.96
N SER A 676 23.04 -10.76 14.75
CA SER A 676 23.09 -9.30 14.50
C SER A 676 23.61 -8.88 13.13
N GLU A 677 24.34 -9.75 12.42
CA GLU A 677 24.86 -9.50 11.08
C GLU A 677 23.96 -10.09 9.97
N THR A 678 23.04 -10.99 10.32
CA THR A 678 22.33 -11.86 9.35
C THR A 678 20.81 -11.84 9.48
N THR A 679 20.26 -11.66 10.68
CA THR A 679 18.84 -11.30 10.83
C THR A 679 18.61 -10.04 10.02
N HIS A 680 17.47 -9.95 9.33
CA HIS A 680 17.05 -8.83 8.47
C HIS A 680 17.50 -8.87 6.99
N LEU A 681 18.35 -9.81 6.56
CA LEU A 681 18.81 -9.86 5.17
C LEU A 681 17.85 -10.56 4.20
N ILE A 682 17.56 -11.82 4.48
CA ILE A 682 16.91 -12.70 3.52
C ILE A 682 15.41 -12.64 3.74
N GLN A 683 14.69 -12.24 2.70
CA GLN A 683 13.24 -12.16 2.72
C GLN A 683 12.64 -13.49 2.36
N ASP A 684 12.67 -13.86 1.09
CA ASP A 684 12.06 -15.08 0.57
C ASP A 684 13.11 -15.94 -0.13
N VAL A 685 12.92 -17.25 -0.14
CA VAL A 685 13.81 -18.20 -0.81
C VAL A 685 12.98 -19.25 -1.53
N TYR A 686 13.25 -19.47 -2.81
CA TYR A 686 12.61 -20.47 -3.65
C TYR A 686 13.66 -21.42 -4.22
N LEU A 687 13.64 -22.67 -3.78
CA LEU A 687 14.59 -23.70 -4.18
C LEU A 687 13.88 -24.76 -5.01
N PHE A 688 14.18 -24.85 -6.29
CA PHE A 688 13.59 -25.84 -7.20
C PHE A 688 14.57 -26.99 -7.49
N GLY A 689 14.09 -28.23 -7.49
CA GLY A 689 14.90 -29.41 -7.83
C GLY A 689 16.21 -29.51 -7.03
N ALA A 690 16.20 -29.08 -5.77
CA ALA A 690 17.41 -28.84 -5.00
C ALA A 690 18.15 -30.15 -4.64
N PRO A 691 19.42 -30.35 -5.06
CA PRO A 691 20.20 -31.53 -4.74
C PRO A 691 20.81 -31.42 -3.33
N VAL A 692 19.99 -31.12 -2.32
CA VAL A 692 20.37 -30.93 -0.92
C VAL A 692 19.75 -32.00 -0.03
N THR A 693 20.32 -32.22 1.14
CA THR A 693 19.80 -33.18 2.13
C THR A 693 18.40 -32.79 2.62
N THR A 694 17.60 -33.76 3.07
CA THR A 694 16.33 -33.48 3.80
C THR A 694 16.47 -33.57 5.32
N GLN A 695 17.71 -33.56 5.83
CA GLN A 695 17.94 -33.53 7.29
C GLN A 695 17.42 -32.23 7.90
N GLU A 696 16.85 -32.35 9.09
CA GLU A 696 16.10 -31.29 9.75
C GLU A 696 17.01 -30.14 10.19
N GLY A 697 18.19 -30.44 10.72
CA GLY A 697 19.14 -29.43 11.25
C GLY A 697 19.53 -28.34 10.23
N PRO A 698 20.09 -28.70 9.05
CA PRO A 698 20.43 -27.71 8.03
C PRO A 698 19.23 -26.86 7.56
N TRP A 699 18.05 -27.46 7.42
CA TRP A 699 16.84 -26.74 7.02
C TRP A 699 16.31 -25.83 8.13
N ALA A 700 16.40 -26.23 9.40
CA ALA A 700 16.06 -25.38 10.54
C ALA A 700 17.00 -24.16 10.62
N ALA A 701 18.30 -24.35 10.36
CA ALA A 701 19.28 -23.28 10.29
C ALA A 701 18.98 -22.30 9.14
N ALA A 702 18.66 -22.81 7.95
CA ALA A 702 18.21 -21.98 6.82
C ALA A 702 16.91 -21.22 7.16
N ARG A 703 15.94 -21.90 7.76
CA ARG A 703 14.64 -21.32 8.14
C ARG A 703 14.78 -20.16 9.13
N ARG A 704 15.71 -20.22 10.09
CA ARG A 704 15.98 -19.10 11.01
C ARG A 704 16.46 -17.83 10.28
N VAL A 705 17.26 -17.98 9.22
CA VAL A 705 17.84 -16.85 8.48
C VAL A 705 16.82 -16.17 7.56
N VAL A 706 15.88 -16.94 7.00
CA VAL A 706 14.86 -16.42 6.09
C VAL A 706 13.72 -15.78 6.90
N SER A 707 13.30 -14.57 6.54
CA SER A 707 12.27 -13.83 7.30
C SER A 707 10.84 -14.15 6.82
N GLY A 708 10.67 -14.40 5.53
CA GLY A 708 9.41 -14.70 4.86
C GLY A 708 9.29 -16.17 4.49
N ARG A 709 9.05 -16.47 3.21
CA ARG A 709 8.80 -17.83 2.70
C ARG A 709 10.11 -18.54 2.37
N LEU A 710 10.21 -19.82 2.75
CA LEU A 710 11.29 -20.72 2.33
C LEU A 710 10.62 -21.91 1.66
N VAL A 711 10.65 -21.91 0.34
CA VAL A 711 9.94 -22.87 -0.50
C VAL A 711 10.90 -23.94 -1.00
N ASN A 712 10.54 -25.20 -0.76
CA ASN A 712 11.11 -26.36 -1.40
C ASN A 712 10.19 -26.82 -2.54
N GLY A 713 10.53 -26.44 -3.76
CA GLY A 713 9.87 -26.91 -4.98
C GLY A 713 10.51 -28.21 -5.47
N PHE A 714 9.77 -29.31 -5.43
CA PHE A 714 10.31 -30.64 -5.73
C PHE A 714 9.56 -31.33 -6.87
N GLY A 715 10.29 -32.09 -7.68
CA GLY A 715 9.74 -32.89 -8.76
C GLY A 715 9.79 -34.36 -8.36
N SER A 716 8.67 -34.91 -7.90
CA SER A 716 8.58 -36.33 -7.49
C SER A 716 8.82 -37.31 -8.64
N LYS A 717 8.85 -36.83 -9.89
CA LYS A 717 9.11 -37.60 -11.11
C LYS A 717 10.47 -37.30 -11.75
N ASP A 718 11.32 -36.47 -11.12
CA ASP A 718 12.65 -36.13 -11.63
C ASP A 718 13.62 -37.33 -11.51
N TYR A 719 13.61 -38.20 -12.52
CA TYR A 719 14.41 -39.42 -12.55
C TYR A 719 15.91 -39.17 -12.68
N VAL A 720 16.30 -38.07 -13.34
CA VAL A 720 17.70 -37.70 -13.51
C VAL A 720 18.29 -37.35 -12.14
N LEU A 721 17.62 -36.50 -11.37
CA LEU A 721 18.06 -36.16 -10.02
C LEU A 721 18.04 -37.37 -9.08
N ALA A 722 17.05 -38.26 -9.19
CA ALA A 722 17.00 -39.52 -8.43
C ALA A 722 18.25 -40.40 -8.70
N ILE A 723 18.70 -40.46 -9.95
CA ILE A 723 19.90 -41.22 -10.32
C ILE A 723 21.17 -40.55 -9.81
N LEU A 724 21.31 -39.25 -10.05
CA LEU A 724 22.51 -38.49 -9.66
C LEU A 724 22.69 -38.46 -8.15
N SER A 725 21.60 -38.30 -7.39
CA SER A 725 21.65 -38.34 -5.93
C SER A 725 22.07 -39.71 -5.41
N ARG A 726 21.51 -40.79 -5.98
CA ARG A 726 21.86 -42.16 -5.59
C ARG A 726 23.32 -42.48 -5.87
N MET A 727 23.84 -42.08 -7.02
CA MET A 727 25.23 -42.32 -7.41
C MET A 727 26.23 -41.50 -6.58
N SER A 728 25.90 -40.25 -6.24
CA SER A 728 26.84 -39.35 -5.55
C SER A 728 26.83 -39.49 -4.03
N SER A 729 25.69 -39.83 -3.43
CA SER A 729 25.52 -39.79 -1.97
C SER A 729 24.96 -41.07 -1.35
N ALA A 730 24.65 -42.09 -2.17
CA ALA A 730 23.98 -43.32 -1.75
C ALA A 730 22.72 -43.07 -0.90
N SER A 731 22.07 -41.92 -1.08
CA SER A 731 20.88 -41.49 -0.35
C SER A 731 19.75 -41.18 -1.33
N TRP A 732 18.54 -41.56 -0.95
CA TRP A 732 17.29 -41.19 -1.63
C TRP A 732 16.65 -39.93 -1.03
N LYS A 733 17.22 -39.45 0.09
CA LYS A 733 16.68 -38.34 0.86
C LYS A 733 17.22 -37.01 0.34
N VAL A 734 16.68 -36.56 -0.79
CA VAL A 734 17.06 -35.30 -1.45
C VAL A 734 15.85 -34.39 -1.60
N ALA A 735 15.98 -33.14 -1.18
CA ALA A 735 14.86 -32.20 -1.10
C ALA A 735 14.21 -31.91 -2.46
N GLY A 736 14.96 -31.94 -3.56
CA GLY A 736 14.43 -31.77 -4.90
C GLY A 736 13.50 -32.89 -5.40
N LEU A 737 13.40 -34.01 -4.66
CA LEU A 737 12.55 -35.17 -5.02
C LEU A 737 11.38 -35.39 -4.06
N GLN A 738 11.42 -34.77 -2.86
CA GLN A 738 10.46 -35.05 -1.79
C GLN A 738 10.35 -33.88 -0.83
N GLN A 739 9.33 -33.94 0.02
CA GLN A 739 9.08 -32.92 1.04
C GLN A 739 10.17 -32.90 2.13
N VAL A 740 10.38 -31.73 2.71
CA VAL A 740 11.22 -31.49 3.88
C VAL A 740 10.30 -31.24 5.08
N ASP A 741 10.43 -32.10 6.10
CA ASP A 741 9.59 -32.06 7.31
C ASP A 741 10.20 -31.14 8.38
N VAL A 742 10.22 -29.84 8.11
CA VAL A 742 10.66 -28.80 9.05
C VAL A 742 9.61 -27.69 9.09
N GLN A 743 9.23 -27.27 10.29
CA GLN A 743 8.23 -26.22 10.46
C GLN A 743 8.66 -24.91 9.80
N GLY A 744 7.73 -24.31 9.03
CA GLY A 744 7.98 -23.07 8.29
C GLY A 744 8.66 -23.26 6.92
N ILE A 745 8.89 -24.52 6.51
CA ILE A 745 9.22 -24.86 5.12
C ILE A 745 7.93 -25.11 4.34
N GLU A 746 7.79 -24.44 3.21
CA GLU A 746 6.67 -24.64 2.30
C GLU A 746 7.08 -25.63 1.22
N ASN A 747 6.45 -26.81 1.18
CA ASN A 747 6.75 -27.83 0.18
C ASN A 747 5.75 -27.74 -0.96
N VAL A 748 6.24 -27.53 -2.18
CA VAL A 748 5.42 -27.42 -3.40
C VAL A 748 5.85 -28.49 -4.40
N GLU A 749 4.92 -29.36 -4.78
CA GLU A 749 5.19 -30.39 -5.78
C GLU A 749 5.01 -29.82 -7.18
N CYS A 750 6.10 -29.74 -7.94
CA CYS A 750 6.09 -29.36 -9.36
C CYS A 750 5.87 -30.62 -10.21
N SER A 751 4.66 -31.18 -10.16
CA SER A 751 4.32 -32.48 -10.78
C SER A 751 4.49 -32.52 -12.32
N PHE A 752 4.59 -31.35 -12.96
CA PHE A 752 4.84 -31.18 -14.38
C PHE A 752 6.33 -31.27 -14.75
N VAL A 753 7.23 -31.41 -13.77
CA VAL A 753 8.66 -31.63 -13.99
C VAL A 753 8.95 -33.12 -13.80
N ASP A 754 9.12 -33.83 -14.90
CA ASP A 754 9.45 -35.26 -14.95
C ASP A 754 10.91 -35.53 -15.33
N GLY A 755 11.75 -34.50 -15.44
CA GLY A 755 13.19 -34.64 -15.67
C GLY A 755 13.98 -33.38 -15.32
N HIS A 756 15.19 -33.56 -14.79
CA HIS A 756 16.00 -32.47 -14.23
C HIS A 756 16.33 -31.34 -15.22
N LEU A 757 16.42 -31.65 -16.52
CA LEU A 757 16.68 -30.66 -17.57
C LEU A 757 15.47 -29.75 -17.86
N LYS A 758 14.27 -30.10 -17.40
CA LYS A 758 13.08 -29.27 -17.61
C LYS A 758 13.01 -28.09 -16.62
N TRP A 759 13.81 -28.10 -15.54
CA TRP A 759 13.80 -27.03 -14.55
C TRP A 759 14.13 -25.66 -15.15
N ARG A 760 15.05 -25.55 -16.12
CA ARG A 760 15.39 -24.27 -16.79
C ARG A 760 14.15 -23.66 -17.45
N GLY A 761 13.43 -24.44 -18.26
CA GLY A 761 12.27 -23.94 -19.01
C GLY A 761 10.95 -23.93 -18.23
N LEU A 762 10.92 -24.50 -17.02
CA LEU A 762 9.70 -24.56 -16.19
C LEU A 762 9.84 -23.84 -14.85
N VAL A 763 10.95 -23.13 -14.60
CA VAL A 763 11.15 -22.38 -13.36
C VAL A 763 10.11 -21.27 -13.19
N GLY A 764 9.72 -20.59 -14.27
CA GLY A 764 8.66 -19.58 -14.23
C GLY A 764 7.31 -20.16 -13.82
N ARG A 765 6.93 -21.29 -14.41
CA ARG A 765 5.70 -22.01 -14.05
C ARG A 765 5.73 -22.52 -12.60
N SER A 766 6.92 -22.91 -12.12
CA SER A 766 7.13 -23.34 -10.74
C SER A 766 6.97 -22.17 -9.76
N LEU A 767 7.46 -20.98 -10.11
CA LEU A 767 7.28 -19.76 -9.34
C LEU A 767 5.82 -19.28 -9.33
N GLU A 768 5.11 -19.38 -10.46
CA GLU A 768 3.66 -19.11 -10.53
C GLU A 768 2.86 -20.05 -9.63
N LEU A 769 3.19 -21.34 -9.65
CA LEU A 769 2.55 -22.34 -8.78
C LEU A 769 2.71 -21.97 -7.29
N CYS A 770 3.87 -21.42 -6.93
CA CYS A 770 4.15 -20.92 -5.58
C CYS A 770 3.51 -19.55 -5.30
N GLY A 771 2.90 -18.86 -6.27
CA GLY A 771 2.44 -17.48 -6.10
C GLY A 771 3.59 -16.53 -5.72
N ALA A 772 4.77 -16.72 -6.31
CA ALA A 772 5.92 -15.86 -6.05
C ALA A 772 5.68 -14.43 -6.59
N PRO A 773 6.08 -13.38 -5.86
CA PRO A 773 5.81 -12.00 -6.26
C PRO A 773 6.63 -11.57 -7.49
N GLY A 774 6.03 -10.74 -8.34
CA GLY A 774 6.72 -10.14 -9.49
C GLY A 774 6.93 -11.07 -10.68
N VAL A 775 6.32 -12.25 -10.70
CA VAL A 775 6.31 -13.14 -11.89
C VAL A 775 5.33 -12.57 -12.93
N ILE A 776 5.75 -12.49 -14.19
CA ILE A 776 4.95 -11.97 -15.31
C ILE A 776 4.37 -13.16 -16.09
N PRO A 777 3.04 -13.39 -16.07
CA PRO A 777 2.45 -14.60 -16.66
C PRO A 777 2.71 -14.77 -18.15
N SER A 778 2.70 -13.68 -18.93
CA SER A 778 2.97 -13.73 -20.37
C SER A 778 4.39 -14.19 -20.69
N GLU A 779 5.38 -13.79 -19.89
CA GLU A 779 6.78 -14.22 -20.07
C GLU A 779 6.97 -15.67 -19.64
N VAL A 780 6.23 -16.12 -18.62
CA VAL A 780 6.21 -17.54 -18.21
C VAL A 780 5.61 -18.42 -19.30
N GLU A 781 4.55 -17.97 -19.98
CA GLU A 781 3.98 -18.69 -21.12
C GLU A 781 5.00 -18.83 -22.25
N VAL A 782 5.73 -17.76 -22.60
CA VAL A 782 6.80 -17.81 -23.61
C VAL A 782 7.89 -18.82 -23.21
N GLN A 783 8.37 -18.76 -21.97
CA GLN A 783 9.38 -19.70 -21.45
C GLN A 783 8.88 -21.16 -21.52
N ALA A 784 7.62 -21.40 -21.17
CA ALA A 784 7.01 -22.73 -21.21
C ALA A 784 6.78 -23.23 -22.65
N GLU A 785 6.47 -22.35 -23.60
CA GLU A 785 6.37 -22.70 -25.03
C GLU A 785 7.71 -23.09 -25.64
N GLU A 786 8.79 -22.40 -25.26
CA GLU A 786 10.15 -22.80 -25.66
C GLU A 786 10.50 -24.18 -25.12
N GLN A 787 10.18 -24.46 -23.85
CA GLN A 787 10.39 -25.80 -23.28
C GLN A 787 9.56 -26.86 -24.02
N LYS A 788 8.31 -26.57 -24.41
CA LYS A 788 7.49 -27.52 -25.18
C LYS A 788 8.14 -27.89 -26.52
N LYS A 789 8.84 -26.97 -27.18
CA LYS A 789 9.56 -27.27 -28.44
C LYS A 789 10.73 -28.22 -28.18
N VAL A 790 11.49 -28.00 -27.11
CA VAL A 790 12.57 -28.89 -26.69
C VAL A 790 12.02 -30.28 -26.33
N ASP A 791 10.90 -30.33 -25.60
CA ASP A 791 10.22 -31.58 -25.24
C ASP A 791 9.73 -32.31 -26.51
N GLN A 792 9.18 -31.63 -27.51
CA GLN A 792 8.78 -32.25 -28.79
C GLN A 792 9.93 -32.89 -29.57
N GLU A 793 11.15 -32.37 -29.43
CA GLU A 793 12.35 -32.95 -30.04
C GLU A 793 12.94 -34.12 -29.24
N MET A 794 12.66 -34.19 -27.93
CA MET A 794 13.30 -35.12 -27.00
C MET A 794 12.39 -36.25 -26.50
N ASP A 795 11.09 -35.98 -26.32
CA ASP A 795 10.13 -36.91 -25.75
C ASP A 795 9.68 -37.96 -26.77
N LEU A 796 9.45 -39.17 -26.27
CA LEU A 796 8.99 -40.31 -27.06
C LEU A 796 7.48 -40.20 -27.30
N SER A 797 7.03 -40.49 -28.52
CA SER A 797 5.60 -40.72 -28.79
C SER A 797 5.09 -41.95 -28.01
N PRO A 798 3.78 -42.08 -27.73
CA PRO A 798 3.24 -43.23 -26.99
C PRO A 798 3.61 -44.60 -27.59
N GLU A 799 3.67 -44.70 -28.92
CA GLU A 799 4.08 -45.91 -29.64
C GLU A 799 5.59 -46.19 -29.46
N GLU A 800 6.42 -45.15 -29.46
CA GLU A 800 7.85 -45.27 -29.16
C GLU A 800 8.10 -45.62 -27.69
N VAL A 801 7.29 -45.13 -26.75
CA VAL A 801 7.36 -45.51 -25.33
C VAL A 801 7.16 -47.01 -25.17
N GLU A 802 6.12 -47.59 -25.79
CA GLU A 802 5.89 -49.04 -25.74
C GLU A 802 7.03 -49.82 -26.41
N THR A 803 7.53 -49.33 -27.54
CA THR A 803 8.64 -49.95 -28.29
C THR A 803 9.93 -49.94 -27.48
N VAL A 804 10.28 -48.79 -26.87
CA VAL A 804 11.48 -48.62 -26.05
C VAL A 804 11.40 -49.48 -24.78
N ILE A 805 10.22 -49.60 -24.16
CA ILE A 805 10.02 -50.48 -23.00
C ILE A 805 10.21 -51.95 -23.40
N ALA A 806 9.60 -52.39 -24.50
CA ALA A 806 9.74 -53.77 -24.97
C ALA A 806 11.20 -54.13 -25.32
N GLN A 807 11.88 -53.27 -26.08
CA GLN A 807 13.29 -53.46 -26.43
C GLN A 807 14.20 -53.38 -25.21
N GLY A 808 13.94 -52.46 -24.28
CA GLY A 808 14.75 -52.30 -23.08
C GLY A 808 14.60 -53.46 -22.09
N GLN A 809 13.43 -54.10 -22.02
CA GLN A 809 13.22 -55.33 -21.24
C GLN A 809 14.16 -56.46 -21.69
N GLU A 810 14.36 -56.63 -22.99
CA GLU A 810 15.29 -57.63 -23.54
C GLU A 810 16.76 -57.23 -23.39
N LYS A 811 17.09 -55.94 -23.53
CA LYS A 811 18.48 -55.45 -23.58
C LYS A 811 19.10 -55.18 -22.21
N PHE A 812 18.28 -54.87 -21.20
CA PHE A 812 18.77 -54.26 -19.96
C PHE A 812 18.34 -54.96 -18.66
N ILE A 813 17.37 -55.90 -18.70
CA ILE A 813 16.74 -56.49 -17.50
C ILE A 813 17.12 -57.97 -17.22
N GLU A 814 17.71 -58.73 -18.16
CA GLU A 814 18.19 -60.11 -17.90
C GLU A 814 19.61 -60.38 -18.49
N PRO A 815 20.37 -61.32 -17.91
CA PRO A 815 21.52 -61.07 -17.02
C PRO A 815 22.83 -60.62 -17.70
#